data_AF-A0A4W2EGW1-F1
#
_entry.id   AF-A0A4W2EGW1-F1
#
_cell.length_a   1.000
_cell.length_b   1.000
_cell.length_c   1.000
_cell.angle_alpha   90.00
_cell.angle_beta   90.00
_cell.angle_gamma   90.00
#
_symmetry.space_group_name_H-M   'P 1'
#
loop_
_entity.id
_entity.type
_entity.pdbx_description
1 polymer ?
#
loop_
_entity_poly.entity_id
_entity_poly.type
_entity_poly.pdbx_seq_one_letter_code
_entity_poly.pdbx_strand_id
1 'polypeptide(L)'
;MHTFGAISSTAYSPQVVVVTDYAEGELFQILEDDGKLPEDQVQAIAAQLVSALYYLHSHRILHRDMKPQNILLAKGGGIKLCDFGFARAMSTNTMVLTSIKGTPLYMSPELVEERPYDHTADLWSVGCILYELAVGTPPFYTTSIFQLVSLILKDPVRWPPTISPCFKNFLQGLLTKDPRQRLSWPDLLHHPFIAGRVTILTEPAGPDFGTPFTSRLPPELQVLKDQQAHRLAPKGNRSHILRQACKRMAEEAKQKKHQNTEPPLEQEDRTSKVAPGTAPLPKLKDTPQEPGLLTGVVASEMKSSWAEWGAGEAPPAPRENWITQDCEQVFPELRPEVKGQQSLDAVDLENEEQDSDDEWQYLLETTEPVPIQLKAPLTLLCNPDFCQRIQSQLHEAGEQILKGALEGAPCILPALRVLSSLLSSCSDSVPLYSFCREAGLPGLLLSLLKHSQESNSIQQQCWYGAFVQDLVAVIQAYFACTFNLERSQTGDSLQVFQEAASLFLDLLGKLLAQPDDSEQALRRDILMCFTVLCEAMDGNSWTVSKAFYSSLLTTHRAVLDGLLYGLTAPQLPFHSPPGAPQVSQPLREQSEDLPGAISSVLAAMCTAPVGLPGCWEAKEQIAQHLADQLTKDSNHLRSSLISALQHPILCLPLLKVLYSCCHVSERLCHLLGQEPLALESLLNLAQGKVKVVDREESTEVTLYLLSLLVLRLQDLPCGMEKLGSEIATVFTHSHVVSLVSAAACLLGQLGQQGVTFDLQPGEWIAAATHALSAPAEVRLTPPGGCGFYDGLLILLLQLLTQQGKGNPIRDMASSEMWTVLWHRFFMALRLPEEASTQEEEVSLSSPQSPEPDWTLISPQGMAALLSLAMATFTQEPQLCLSHLSQRGSILMSTLKHLLSPSFLHHLGQAPQGSEFLPVVVLSVCQLLCFPFALDVDADLLEGVLADLTDSEVTAHLLQVCCHHLPLTQVELPISLLTRLALSDPAFLNQFVNTVVASPRTTVSFLSTALLGDQPLLTSDLLSLLAHTARLLSPSHLSFIHELLAGSDESYRPLRSLLSHPETSVRARTYGLLGHLLQHSMALRGALQSQAGLLNLLLLGLGDKDPAVRRGASFAVGNAAYQAGPLGPALAAAVPGMTQLLEDPQAGIRRNAVSALGNLGPEGLGEELLQCQVPQRLLEMACGDPQPNVKEAALVALRSLRQEPCIHQVLVSLGASEKLALLSLGNQLLPHSSPRPASAKHCRKLIHLLRPTHST
;
A
#
# COMPACT_ATOMS: atom_id res chain seq x y z
N MET A 1 36.73 -31.04 -13.20
CA MET A 1 35.84 -30.05 -13.82
C MET A 1 34.62 -30.77 -14.35
N HIS A 2 33.41 -30.32 -14.01
CA HIS A 2 32.16 -30.91 -14.49
C HIS A 2 31.58 -30.07 -15.63
N THR A 3 30.87 -30.70 -16.57
CA THR A 3 30.25 -30.04 -17.72
C THR A 3 28.92 -29.40 -17.34
N PHE A 4 28.86 -28.08 -17.36
CA PHE A 4 27.59 -27.33 -17.43
C PHE A 4 27.08 -27.33 -18.86
N GLY A 5 25.90 -27.92 -19.09
CA GLY A 5 25.27 -28.02 -20.41
C GLY A 5 23.85 -27.49 -20.37
N ALA A 6 23.58 -26.38 -21.05
CA ALA A 6 22.22 -25.93 -21.33
C ALA A 6 21.64 -26.82 -22.45
N ILE A 7 20.70 -27.69 -22.10
CA ILE A 7 20.02 -28.58 -23.07
C ILE A 7 18.81 -27.82 -23.63
N SER A 8 18.94 -27.25 -24.82
CA SER A 8 17.83 -26.62 -25.53
C SER A 8 16.94 -27.68 -26.21
N SER A 9 16.16 -28.43 -25.42
CA SER A 9 15.00 -29.15 -25.94
C SER A 9 13.86 -28.18 -26.20
N THR A 10 13.23 -28.28 -27.37
CA THR A 10 12.14 -27.38 -27.77
C THR A 10 10.92 -27.47 -26.85
N ALA A 11 10.26 -26.32 -26.65
CA ALA A 11 8.95 -26.12 -25.99
C ALA A 11 8.90 -25.95 -24.45
N TYR A 12 10.02 -25.93 -23.72
CA TYR A 12 10.04 -25.51 -22.30
C TYR A 12 11.23 -24.60 -21.98
N SER A 13 11.19 -23.92 -20.82
CA SER A 13 12.18 -22.94 -20.36
C SER A 13 13.57 -23.57 -20.12
N PRO A 14 14.66 -22.80 -20.25
CA PRO A 14 16.03 -23.34 -20.24
C PRO A 14 16.51 -23.70 -18.83
N GLN A 15 16.24 -24.95 -18.41
CA GLN A 15 16.73 -25.50 -17.14
C GLN A 15 18.27 -25.64 -17.11
N VAL A 16 18.88 -25.32 -15.98
CA VAL A 16 20.33 -25.46 -15.76
C VAL A 16 20.63 -26.82 -15.15
N VAL A 17 21.10 -27.75 -15.98
CA VAL A 17 21.48 -29.10 -15.53
C VAL A 17 22.95 -29.15 -15.12
N VAL A 18 23.22 -29.65 -13.91
CA VAL A 18 24.56 -29.86 -13.36
C VAL A 18 24.84 -31.35 -13.24
N VAL A 19 25.87 -31.86 -13.91
CA VAL A 19 26.22 -33.30 -13.93
C VAL A 19 27.45 -33.54 -13.06
N THR A 20 27.24 -34.00 -11.83
CA THR A 20 28.28 -34.38 -10.86
C THR A 20 28.64 -35.88 -10.96
N ASP A 21 29.68 -36.29 -10.24
CA ASP A 21 29.89 -37.71 -9.95
C ASP A 21 28.70 -38.26 -9.14
N TYR A 22 28.28 -39.49 -9.44
CA TYR A 22 27.32 -40.21 -8.60
C TYR A 22 27.97 -40.71 -7.30
N ALA A 23 27.20 -40.72 -6.22
CA ALA A 23 27.56 -41.24 -4.90
C ALA A 23 26.47 -42.22 -4.43
N GLU A 24 26.82 -43.16 -3.57
CA GLU A 24 25.93 -44.29 -3.23
C GLU A 24 24.94 -43.98 -2.08
N GLY A 25 25.14 -42.87 -1.37
CA GLY A 25 24.22 -42.37 -0.33
C GLY A 25 24.72 -41.06 0.31
N GLU A 26 23.98 -40.57 1.32
CA GLU A 26 24.33 -39.41 2.14
C GLU A 26 24.79 -39.85 3.55
N LEU A 27 25.69 -39.08 4.16
CA LEU A 27 26.12 -39.31 5.55
C LEU A 27 24.95 -39.14 6.55
N PHE A 28 23.94 -38.36 6.19
CA PHE A 28 22.69 -38.25 6.95
C PHE A 28 21.92 -39.58 7.03
N GLN A 29 21.89 -40.38 5.96
CA GLN A 29 21.16 -41.66 5.93
C GLN A 29 21.77 -42.68 6.90
N ILE A 30 23.10 -42.73 7.00
CA ILE A 30 23.80 -43.53 8.03
C ILE A 30 23.43 -43.07 9.45
N LEU A 31 23.24 -41.77 9.67
CA LEU A 31 22.83 -41.25 10.98
C LEU A 31 21.38 -41.62 11.32
N GLU A 32 20.48 -41.69 10.34
CA GLU A 32 19.09 -42.16 10.54
C GLU A 32 19.00 -43.67 10.77
N ASP A 33 19.78 -44.48 10.04
CA ASP A 33 19.76 -45.95 10.11
C ASP A 33 20.50 -46.51 11.35
N ASP A 34 21.78 -46.12 11.57
CA ASP A 34 22.62 -46.65 12.66
C ASP A 34 22.47 -45.85 13.97
N GLY A 35 21.93 -44.63 13.90
CA GLY A 35 21.73 -43.72 15.04
C GLY A 35 23.00 -43.09 15.59
N LYS A 36 24.14 -43.80 15.64
CA LYS A 36 25.46 -43.26 16.00
C LYS A 36 26.60 -44.20 15.58
N LEU A 37 27.75 -43.63 15.27
CA LEU A 37 28.95 -44.33 14.82
C LEU A 37 30.01 -44.51 15.92
N PRO A 38 30.82 -45.59 15.87
CA PRO A 38 31.95 -45.77 16.78
C PRO A 38 33.06 -44.75 16.50
N GLU A 39 33.79 -44.36 17.55
CA GLU A 39 34.76 -43.25 17.49
C GLU A 39 35.84 -43.43 16.40
N ASP A 40 36.29 -44.68 16.13
CA ASP A 40 37.25 -44.97 15.06
C ASP A 40 36.73 -44.62 13.65
N GLN A 41 35.43 -44.78 13.39
CA GLN A 41 34.80 -44.40 12.12
C GLN A 41 34.62 -42.88 12.05
N VAL A 42 34.17 -42.26 13.15
CA VAL A 42 34.07 -40.79 13.26
C VAL A 42 35.45 -40.13 13.08
N GLN A 43 36.52 -40.77 13.56
CA GLN A 43 37.91 -40.36 13.37
C GLN A 43 38.36 -40.46 11.90
N ALA A 44 37.94 -41.50 11.18
CA ALA A 44 38.20 -41.65 9.75
C ALA A 44 37.45 -40.59 8.91
N ILE A 45 36.18 -40.33 9.23
CA ILE A 45 35.37 -39.27 8.60
C ILE A 45 35.97 -37.89 8.92
N ALA A 46 36.39 -37.64 10.16
CA ALA A 46 37.04 -36.40 10.56
C ALA A 46 38.33 -36.13 9.77
N ALA A 47 39.19 -37.14 9.58
CA ALA A 47 40.42 -36.99 8.81
C ALA A 47 40.15 -36.66 7.34
N GLN A 48 39.09 -37.22 6.74
CA GLN A 48 38.68 -36.90 5.37
C GLN A 48 37.99 -35.53 5.26
N LEU A 49 37.14 -35.13 6.22
CA LEU A 49 36.52 -33.80 6.26
C LEU A 49 37.56 -32.69 6.43
N VAL A 50 38.56 -32.90 7.30
CA VAL A 50 39.67 -31.96 7.48
C VAL A 50 40.56 -31.92 6.24
N SER A 51 40.77 -33.03 5.53
CA SER A 51 41.44 -33.03 4.21
C SER A 51 40.68 -32.17 3.18
N ALA A 52 39.35 -32.37 3.05
CA ALA A 52 38.51 -31.62 2.13
C ALA A 52 38.45 -30.11 2.47
N LEU A 53 38.24 -29.74 3.73
CA LEU A 53 38.28 -28.34 4.16
C LEU A 53 39.68 -27.72 4.06
N TYR A 54 40.76 -28.48 4.27
CA TYR A 54 42.12 -27.97 4.04
C TYR A 54 42.31 -27.59 2.57
N TYR A 55 41.83 -28.41 1.64
CA TYR A 55 41.85 -28.12 0.19
C TYR A 55 40.98 -26.90 -0.17
N LEU A 56 39.77 -26.76 0.37
CA LEU A 56 38.94 -25.56 0.12
C LEU A 56 39.57 -24.29 0.71
N HIS A 57 40.03 -24.35 1.97
CA HIS A 57 40.62 -23.22 2.67
C HIS A 57 41.98 -22.80 2.10
N SER A 58 42.78 -23.72 1.53
CA SER A 58 44.02 -23.37 0.83
C SER A 58 43.75 -22.59 -0.47
N HIS A 59 42.68 -22.93 -1.18
CA HIS A 59 42.20 -22.19 -2.36
C HIS A 59 41.32 -20.96 -2.01
N ARG A 60 41.25 -20.58 -0.71
CA ARG A 60 40.44 -19.47 -0.18
C ARG A 60 38.93 -19.60 -0.48
N ILE A 61 38.41 -20.83 -0.60
CA ILE A 61 36.98 -21.13 -0.78
C ILE A 61 36.36 -21.47 0.58
N LEU A 62 35.22 -20.87 0.90
CA LEU A 62 34.37 -21.22 2.04
C LEU A 62 33.19 -22.07 1.56
N HIS A 63 32.73 -23.06 2.33
CA HIS A 63 31.62 -23.93 1.96
C HIS A 63 30.26 -23.35 2.38
N ARG A 64 30.14 -22.90 3.64
CA ARG A 64 29.03 -22.11 4.22
C ARG A 64 27.68 -22.81 4.41
N ASP A 65 27.50 -24.05 3.95
CA ASP A 65 26.41 -24.93 4.42
C ASP A 65 26.92 -26.37 4.59
N MET A 66 27.84 -26.53 5.55
CA MET A 66 28.33 -27.84 5.98
C MET A 66 27.26 -28.51 6.87
N LYS A 67 26.59 -29.53 6.33
CA LYS A 67 25.55 -30.34 6.99
C LYS A 67 25.69 -31.83 6.57
N PRO A 68 25.19 -32.82 7.33
CA PRO A 68 25.32 -34.24 7.00
C PRO A 68 24.78 -34.62 5.62
N GLN A 69 23.72 -33.96 5.13
CA GLN A 69 23.16 -34.16 3.80
C GLN A 69 24.13 -33.72 2.69
N ASN A 70 24.95 -32.69 2.95
CA ASN A 70 25.93 -32.16 2.00
C ASN A 70 27.27 -32.96 2.00
N ILE A 71 27.30 -34.10 2.70
CA ILE A 71 28.45 -35.01 2.76
C ILE A 71 28.02 -36.36 2.19
N LEU A 72 28.41 -36.62 0.94
CA LEU A 72 28.06 -37.83 0.20
C LEU A 72 29.04 -38.97 0.46
N LEU A 73 28.55 -40.20 0.34
CA LEU A 73 29.28 -41.44 0.52
C LEU A 73 29.64 -42.05 -0.84
N ALA A 74 30.93 -42.09 -1.15
CA ALA A 74 31.45 -42.73 -2.36
C ALA A 74 31.79 -44.20 -2.10
N LYS A 75 31.67 -45.00 -3.18
CA LYS A 75 31.91 -46.45 -3.18
C LYS A 75 33.24 -46.81 -2.50
N GLY A 76 33.16 -47.56 -1.41
CA GLY A 76 34.31 -47.97 -0.59
C GLY A 76 34.59 -47.13 0.66
N GLY A 77 33.67 -46.25 1.08
CA GLY A 77 33.77 -45.53 2.36
C GLY A 77 34.63 -44.26 2.32
N GLY A 78 34.85 -43.70 1.12
CA GLY A 78 35.38 -42.35 0.96
C GLY A 78 34.24 -41.32 0.95
N ILE A 79 34.44 -40.14 1.54
CA ILE A 79 33.43 -39.07 1.52
C ILE A 79 33.68 -38.05 0.40
N LYS A 80 32.62 -37.37 -0.05
CA LYS A 80 32.69 -36.22 -0.97
C LYS A 80 31.78 -35.09 -0.48
N LEU A 81 32.26 -33.86 -0.48
CA LEU A 81 31.40 -32.69 -0.26
C LEU A 81 30.60 -32.39 -1.53
N CYS A 82 29.33 -32.05 -1.38
CA CYS A 82 28.44 -31.60 -2.45
C CYS A 82 27.77 -30.27 -2.09
N ASP A 83 26.81 -29.81 -2.91
CA ASP A 83 26.07 -28.55 -2.73
C ASP A 83 26.97 -27.33 -2.43
N PHE A 84 27.70 -26.91 -3.46
CA PHE A 84 28.43 -25.66 -3.46
C PHE A 84 27.54 -24.43 -3.75
N GLY A 85 26.21 -24.55 -3.65
CA GLY A 85 25.26 -23.45 -3.94
C GLY A 85 25.42 -22.23 -3.03
N PHE A 86 25.97 -22.44 -1.83
CA PHE A 86 26.31 -21.38 -0.88
C PHE A 86 27.80 -21.08 -0.77
N ALA A 87 28.66 -21.83 -1.45
CA ALA A 87 30.10 -21.69 -1.38
C ALA A 87 30.58 -20.35 -1.96
N ARG A 88 31.72 -19.83 -1.47
CA ARG A 88 32.26 -18.54 -1.90
C ARG A 88 33.79 -18.51 -1.89
N ALA A 89 34.38 -18.18 -3.03
CA ALA A 89 35.79 -17.82 -3.12
C ALA A 89 36.02 -16.42 -2.51
N MET A 90 37.07 -16.29 -1.70
CA MET A 90 37.39 -15.09 -0.93
C MET A 90 38.58 -14.35 -1.53
N SER A 91 38.33 -13.12 -1.97
CA SER A 91 39.36 -12.21 -2.51
C SER A 91 40.50 -11.97 -1.52
N THR A 92 41.68 -11.57 -2.01
CA THR A 92 42.79 -11.10 -1.17
C THR A 92 42.38 -9.92 -0.28
N ASN A 93 41.46 -9.07 -0.76
CA ASN A 93 40.90 -7.93 -0.03
C ASN A 93 39.69 -8.27 0.85
N THR A 94 39.27 -9.53 0.95
CA THR A 94 38.09 -9.96 1.72
C THR A 94 38.45 -11.12 2.63
N MET A 95 38.56 -10.82 3.93
CA MET A 95 38.95 -11.78 4.98
C MET A 95 37.76 -12.21 5.86
N VAL A 96 36.62 -11.52 5.78
CA VAL A 96 35.37 -11.84 6.50
C VAL A 96 34.12 -11.50 5.66
N LEU A 97 32.98 -12.15 5.96
CA LEU A 97 31.66 -11.99 5.31
C LEU A 97 30.55 -11.68 6.34
N THR A 98 29.43 -11.10 5.90
CA THR A 98 28.28 -10.74 6.77
C THR A 98 26.95 -11.43 6.44
N SER A 99 26.82 -12.07 5.27
CA SER A 99 25.53 -12.68 4.86
C SER A 99 25.27 -14.02 5.55
N ILE A 100 24.20 -14.12 6.35
CA ILE A 100 23.71 -15.39 6.88
C ILE A 100 23.32 -16.30 5.71
N LYS A 101 23.79 -17.56 5.71
CA LYS A 101 23.33 -18.66 4.85
C LYS A 101 23.56 -20.00 5.57
N GLY A 102 22.91 -21.07 5.10
CA GLY A 102 23.06 -22.43 5.60
C GLY A 102 22.02 -22.85 6.65
N THR A 103 22.22 -24.02 7.24
CA THR A 103 21.24 -24.71 8.10
C THR A 103 21.41 -24.38 9.60
N PRO A 104 20.40 -23.89 10.34
CA PRO A 104 20.54 -23.34 11.70
C PRO A 104 21.22 -24.23 12.76
N LEU A 105 21.10 -25.56 12.65
CA LEU A 105 21.73 -26.52 13.60
C LEU A 105 23.26 -26.54 13.53
N TYR A 106 23.85 -26.18 12.39
CA TYR A 106 25.29 -26.23 12.14
C TYR A 106 25.93 -24.83 12.04
N MET A 107 25.15 -23.77 12.18
CA MET A 107 25.65 -22.39 12.16
C MET A 107 26.57 -22.09 13.36
N SER A 108 27.61 -21.29 13.12
CA SER A 108 28.51 -20.82 14.17
C SER A 108 27.94 -19.61 14.94
N PRO A 109 28.40 -19.36 16.18
CA PRO A 109 27.93 -18.24 17.00
C PRO A 109 28.00 -16.89 16.28
N GLU A 110 29.12 -16.59 15.63
CA GLU A 110 29.29 -15.35 14.88
C GLU A 110 28.35 -15.21 13.67
N LEU A 111 28.01 -16.32 13.00
CA LEU A 111 27.06 -16.34 11.89
C LEU A 111 25.62 -16.08 12.38
N VAL A 112 25.25 -16.67 13.53
CA VAL A 112 23.98 -16.48 14.23
C VAL A 112 23.83 -15.05 14.79
N GLU A 113 24.93 -14.40 15.17
CA GLU A 113 24.95 -13.03 15.68
C GLU A 113 25.00 -11.96 14.58
N GLU A 114 24.85 -12.31 13.30
CA GLU A 114 25.00 -11.38 12.15
C GLU A 114 26.40 -10.71 12.12
N ARG A 115 27.43 -11.34 12.72
CA ARG A 115 28.79 -10.80 12.83
C ARG A 115 29.67 -11.22 11.66
N PRO A 116 30.75 -10.45 11.37
CA PRO A 116 31.72 -10.82 10.35
C PRO A 116 32.41 -12.16 10.63
N TYR A 117 32.22 -13.14 9.74
CA TYR A 117 32.71 -14.52 9.87
C TYR A 117 33.68 -14.91 8.75
N ASP A 118 34.47 -15.98 8.94
CA ASP A 118 35.42 -16.50 7.95
C ASP A 118 35.48 -18.04 7.95
N HIS A 119 36.57 -18.62 7.44
CA HIS A 119 36.85 -20.06 7.40
C HIS A 119 36.74 -20.80 8.74
N THR A 120 36.78 -20.09 9.88
CA THR A 120 36.54 -20.69 11.20
C THR A 120 35.08 -21.11 11.42
N ALA A 121 34.14 -20.64 10.60
CA ALA A 121 32.73 -21.05 10.64
C ALA A 121 32.53 -22.48 10.10
N ASP A 122 33.13 -22.82 8.94
CA ASP A 122 33.06 -24.17 8.36
C ASP A 122 33.69 -25.23 9.31
N LEU A 123 34.72 -24.83 10.08
CA LEU A 123 35.33 -25.67 11.12
C LEU A 123 34.40 -25.91 12.32
N TRP A 124 33.60 -24.92 12.72
CA TRP A 124 32.57 -25.11 13.76
C TRP A 124 31.47 -26.08 13.29
N SER A 125 31.00 -25.94 12.06
CA SER A 125 29.97 -26.82 11.50
C SER A 125 30.43 -28.28 11.45
N VAL A 126 31.69 -28.55 11.07
CA VAL A 126 32.31 -29.89 11.19
C VAL A 126 32.39 -30.34 12.65
N GLY A 127 32.65 -29.44 13.61
CA GLY A 127 32.55 -29.74 15.04
C GLY A 127 31.16 -30.22 15.45
N CYS A 128 30.09 -29.61 14.94
CA CYS A 128 28.71 -30.05 15.19
C CYS A 128 28.44 -31.43 14.58
N ILE A 129 28.82 -31.64 13.31
CA ILE A 129 28.60 -32.92 12.60
C ILE A 129 29.37 -34.06 13.29
N LEU A 130 30.62 -33.86 13.68
CA LEU A 130 31.41 -34.91 14.33
C LEU A 130 30.92 -35.23 15.75
N TYR A 131 30.39 -34.24 16.48
CA TYR A 131 29.68 -34.50 17.73
C TYR A 131 28.43 -35.35 17.47
N GLU A 132 27.62 -34.95 16.48
CA GLU A 132 26.37 -35.62 16.13
C GLU A 132 26.56 -37.08 15.74
N LEU A 133 27.53 -37.39 14.85
CA LEU A 133 27.84 -38.76 14.46
C LEU A 133 28.20 -39.67 15.65
N ALA A 134 28.81 -39.15 16.71
CA ALA A 134 29.23 -39.94 17.87
C ALA A 134 28.19 -40.04 18.99
N VAL A 135 27.23 -39.11 19.02
CA VAL A 135 26.22 -38.98 20.09
C VAL A 135 24.81 -39.34 19.62
N GLY A 136 24.55 -39.30 18.31
CA GLY A 136 23.26 -39.51 17.67
C GLY A 136 22.30 -38.32 17.74
N THR A 137 22.78 -37.17 18.20
CA THR A 137 22.05 -35.89 18.23
C THR A 137 23.06 -34.74 18.16
N PRO A 138 22.73 -33.60 17.51
CA PRO A 138 23.65 -32.48 17.40
C PRO A 138 23.84 -31.77 18.76
N PRO A 139 24.95 -31.04 18.97
CA PRO A 139 25.33 -30.50 20.29
C PRO A 139 24.35 -29.46 20.85
N PHE A 140 23.55 -28.84 19.98
CA PHE A 140 22.47 -27.94 20.31
C PHE A 140 21.25 -28.30 19.45
N TYR A 141 20.12 -28.66 20.07
CA TYR A 141 18.87 -28.94 19.37
C TYR A 141 17.66 -28.56 20.22
N THR A 142 16.56 -28.18 19.56
CA THR A 142 15.26 -27.84 20.13
C THR A 142 14.27 -27.59 18.98
N THR A 143 12.96 -27.69 19.26
CA THR A 143 11.88 -27.37 18.31
C THR A 143 11.76 -25.88 18.00
N SER A 144 12.42 -24.99 18.77
CA SER A 144 12.37 -23.53 18.58
C SER A 144 13.70 -22.98 18.08
N ILE A 145 13.75 -22.48 16.84
CA ILE A 145 14.94 -21.85 16.24
C ILE A 145 15.47 -20.71 17.15
N PHE A 146 14.57 -19.95 17.77
CA PHE A 146 14.93 -18.89 18.71
C PHE A 146 15.63 -19.41 19.98
N GLN A 147 15.19 -20.54 20.52
CA GLN A 147 15.86 -21.19 21.64
C GLN A 147 17.21 -21.80 21.21
N LEU A 148 17.27 -22.43 20.02
CA LEU A 148 18.50 -22.97 19.43
C LEU A 148 19.58 -21.90 19.31
N VAL A 149 19.22 -20.70 18.84
CA VAL A 149 20.07 -19.51 18.81
C VAL A 149 20.64 -19.18 20.21
N SER A 150 19.81 -19.17 21.26
CA SER A 150 20.33 -18.91 22.61
C SER A 150 21.21 -20.05 23.17
N LEU A 151 20.97 -21.31 22.80
CA LEU A 151 21.83 -22.44 23.16
C LEU A 151 23.21 -22.30 22.50
N ILE A 152 23.24 -22.08 21.17
CA ILE A 152 24.47 -21.88 20.39
C ILE A 152 25.32 -20.75 20.97
N LEU A 153 24.71 -19.64 21.43
CA LEU A 153 25.47 -18.54 22.04
C LEU A 153 25.84 -18.73 23.51
N LYS A 154 24.91 -19.17 24.37
CA LYS A 154 25.11 -19.12 25.85
C LYS A 154 25.48 -20.46 26.49
N ASP A 155 24.86 -21.55 26.07
CA ASP A 155 24.99 -22.84 26.79
C ASP A 155 26.29 -23.57 26.44
N PRO A 156 27.01 -24.16 27.42
CA PRO A 156 28.17 -24.99 27.13
C PRO A 156 27.75 -26.31 26.46
N VAL A 157 28.55 -26.80 25.52
CA VAL A 157 28.38 -28.13 24.93
C VAL A 157 28.36 -29.18 26.05
N ARG A 158 27.38 -30.08 26.02
CA ARG A 158 27.27 -31.21 26.95
C ARG A 158 28.16 -32.34 26.47
N TRP A 159 28.83 -33.06 27.37
CA TRP A 159 29.81 -34.08 26.99
C TRP A 159 29.42 -35.44 27.59
N PRO A 160 28.90 -36.38 26.78
CA PRO A 160 28.66 -37.75 27.22
C PRO A 160 29.95 -38.43 27.75
N PRO A 161 29.84 -39.32 28.75
CA PRO A 161 31.00 -40.04 29.30
C PRO A 161 31.57 -41.11 28.35
N THR A 162 30.92 -41.32 27.19
CA THR A 162 31.31 -42.28 26.16
C THR A 162 32.33 -41.74 25.14
N ILE A 163 32.61 -40.43 25.15
CA ILE A 163 33.56 -39.78 24.23
C ILE A 163 34.97 -39.84 24.84
N SER A 164 35.99 -40.24 24.07
CA SER A 164 37.36 -40.31 24.58
C SER A 164 37.92 -38.92 24.97
N PRO A 165 38.88 -38.84 25.91
CA PRO A 165 39.53 -37.56 26.24
C PRO A 165 40.19 -36.87 25.03
N CYS A 166 40.70 -37.65 24.07
CA CYS A 166 41.35 -37.15 22.86
C CYS A 166 40.34 -36.52 21.89
N PHE A 167 39.24 -37.24 21.62
CA PHE A 167 38.19 -36.73 20.74
C PHE A 167 37.41 -35.58 21.37
N LYS A 168 37.16 -35.63 22.68
CA LYS A 168 36.59 -34.51 23.44
C LYS A 168 37.45 -33.25 23.32
N ASN A 169 38.78 -33.37 23.41
CA ASN A 169 39.68 -32.23 23.25
C ASN A 169 39.62 -31.63 21.83
N PHE A 170 39.52 -32.48 20.80
CA PHE A 170 39.33 -32.06 19.41
C PHE A 170 38.01 -31.29 19.21
N LEU A 171 36.89 -31.86 19.67
CA LEU A 171 35.57 -31.24 19.58
C LEU A 171 35.48 -29.95 20.42
N GLN A 172 36.12 -29.89 21.58
CA GLN A 172 36.20 -28.65 22.37
C GLN A 172 36.95 -27.54 21.62
N GLY A 173 38.00 -27.88 20.87
CA GLY A 173 38.71 -26.93 20.01
C GLY A 173 37.82 -26.37 18.89
N LEU A 174 37.08 -27.25 18.19
CA LEU A 174 36.19 -26.85 17.09
C LEU A 174 34.93 -26.11 17.56
N LEU A 175 34.32 -26.55 18.68
CA LEU A 175 33.12 -25.96 19.29
C LEU A 175 33.44 -24.86 20.32
N THR A 176 34.60 -24.21 20.18
CA THR A 176 34.92 -23.00 20.94
C THR A 176 34.19 -21.79 20.34
N LYS A 177 33.43 -21.08 21.18
CA LYS A 177 32.48 -20.06 20.71
C LYS A 177 33.14 -18.80 20.14
N ASP A 178 34.22 -18.31 20.75
CA ASP A 178 35.01 -17.22 20.18
C ASP A 178 35.83 -17.75 18.98
N PRO A 179 35.57 -17.30 17.74
CA PRO A 179 36.32 -17.75 16.57
C PRO A 179 37.83 -17.41 16.63
N ARG A 180 38.25 -16.47 17.49
CA ARG A 180 39.68 -16.17 17.71
C ARG A 180 40.40 -17.19 18.60
N GLN A 181 39.66 -17.97 19.38
CA GLN A 181 40.19 -19.05 20.23
C GLN A 181 39.88 -20.45 19.67
N ARG A 182 39.14 -20.52 18.56
CA ARG A 182 38.72 -21.77 17.90
C ARG A 182 39.90 -22.47 17.22
N LEU A 183 39.96 -23.79 17.37
CA LEU A 183 41.00 -24.61 16.76
C LEU A 183 40.97 -24.46 15.24
N SER A 184 42.08 -23.98 14.68
CA SER A 184 42.20 -23.49 13.31
C SER A 184 43.56 -23.87 12.71
N TRP A 185 43.84 -23.46 11.48
CA TRP A 185 45.07 -23.84 10.78
C TRP A 185 46.31 -23.09 11.31
N PRO A 186 47.50 -23.72 11.31
CA PRO A 186 47.80 -25.11 10.94
C PRO A 186 47.62 -26.10 12.10
N ASP A 187 47.31 -25.61 13.31
CA ASP A 187 47.34 -26.40 14.55
C ASP A 187 46.30 -27.55 14.54
N LEU A 188 45.17 -27.35 13.85
CA LEU A 188 44.16 -28.38 13.60
C LEU A 188 44.71 -29.66 12.95
N LEU A 189 45.63 -29.56 11.98
CA LEU A 189 46.25 -30.74 11.32
C LEU A 189 47.11 -31.57 12.26
N HIS A 190 47.65 -30.94 13.30
CA HIS A 190 48.60 -31.52 14.23
C HIS A 190 47.91 -32.09 15.48
N HIS A 191 46.58 -31.97 15.58
CA HIS A 191 45.83 -32.43 16.74
C HIS A 191 45.90 -33.97 16.87
N PRO A 192 46.21 -34.53 18.06
CA PRO A 192 46.42 -35.98 18.25
C PRO A 192 45.28 -36.90 17.79
N PHE A 193 44.05 -36.37 17.69
CA PHE A 193 42.90 -37.12 17.18
C PHE A 193 42.98 -37.44 15.67
N ILE A 194 43.68 -36.65 14.85
CA ILE A 194 43.77 -36.86 13.38
C ILE A 194 45.21 -36.81 12.81
N ALA A 195 46.19 -36.48 13.65
CA ALA A 195 47.60 -36.42 13.26
C ALA A 195 48.06 -37.70 12.54
N GLY A 196 48.71 -37.54 11.39
CA GLY A 196 49.20 -38.65 10.56
C GLY A 196 48.13 -39.38 9.73
N ARG A 197 46.86 -38.96 9.77
CA ARG A 197 45.77 -39.58 8.98
C ARG A 197 45.15 -38.67 7.92
N VAL A 198 45.51 -37.39 7.87
CA VAL A 198 45.00 -36.41 6.89
C VAL A 198 45.87 -36.46 5.62
N THR A 199 45.29 -36.93 4.51
CA THR A 199 45.92 -36.83 3.19
C THR A 199 45.86 -35.39 2.68
N ILE A 200 47.00 -34.79 2.36
CA ILE A 200 47.06 -33.43 1.77
C ILE A 200 47.40 -33.55 0.28
N LEU A 201 46.51 -33.08 -0.58
CA LEU A 201 46.74 -32.98 -2.03
C LEU A 201 47.40 -31.64 -2.37
N THR A 202 48.73 -31.60 -2.38
CA THR A 202 49.49 -30.45 -2.90
C THR A 202 49.73 -30.59 -4.41
N GLU A 203 48.97 -29.83 -5.20
CA GLU A 203 49.43 -29.44 -6.54
C GLU A 203 50.56 -28.39 -6.42
N PRO A 204 51.48 -28.30 -7.40
CA PRO A 204 52.55 -27.30 -7.38
C PRO A 204 51.98 -25.90 -7.63
N ALA A 205 51.77 -25.14 -6.56
CA ALA A 205 51.16 -23.82 -6.61
C ALA A 205 51.95 -22.83 -7.50
N GLY A 206 51.25 -22.21 -8.44
CA GLY A 206 51.75 -21.04 -9.16
C GLY A 206 51.86 -19.79 -8.26
N PRO A 207 52.59 -18.73 -8.68
CA PRO A 207 52.94 -17.62 -7.81
C PRO A 207 51.78 -16.76 -7.28
N ASP A 208 50.57 -16.89 -7.86
CA ASP A 208 49.49 -15.90 -7.72
C ASP A 208 48.61 -16.06 -6.47
N PHE A 209 48.79 -17.13 -5.69
CA PHE A 209 47.97 -17.39 -4.49
C PHE A 209 48.50 -16.67 -3.25
N GLY A 210 48.11 -15.41 -3.09
CA GLY A 210 48.40 -14.63 -1.89
C GLY A 210 47.82 -15.26 -0.61
N THR A 211 48.71 -15.60 0.34
CA THR A 211 48.44 -16.10 1.72
C THR A 211 47.20 -17.01 1.86
N PRO A 212 47.34 -18.34 1.71
CA PRO A 212 46.21 -19.27 1.88
C PRO A 212 45.71 -19.26 3.33
N PHE A 213 44.40 -19.48 3.55
CA PHE A 213 43.83 -19.50 4.92
C PHE A 213 44.37 -20.63 5.80
N THR A 214 45.06 -21.61 5.21
CA THR A 214 45.77 -22.69 5.91
C THR A 214 47.11 -22.26 6.53
N SER A 215 47.56 -21.03 6.29
CA SER A 215 48.79 -20.44 6.85
C SER A 215 48.48 -19.41 7.94
N ARG A 216 49.35 -19.27 8.95
CA ARG A 216 49.18 -18.24 9.99
C ARG A 216 49.33 -16.85 9.37
N LEU A 217 48.32 -16.00 9.59
CA LEU A 217 48.29 -14.61 9.11
C LEU A 217 49.45 -13.79 9.73
N PRO A 218 50.21 -13.02 8.93
CA PRO A 218 51.12 -12.00 9.44
C PRO A 218 50.37 -10.96 10.30
N PRO A 219 51.00 -10.36 11.33
CA PRO A 219 50.34 -9.40 12.23
C PRO A 219 49.65 -8.24 11.50
N GLU A 220 50.25 -7.76 10.41
CA GLU A 220 49.70 -6.69 9.57
C GLU A 220 48.39 -7.10 8.88
N LEU A 221 48.32 -8.31 8.32
CA LEU A 221 47.10 -8.85 7.71
C LEU A 221 46.04 -9.19 8.77
N GLN A 222 46.45 -9.61 9.97
CA GLN A 222 45.53 -9.82 11.09
C GLN A 222 44.89 -8.50 11.53
N VAL A 223 45.65 -7.40 11.64
CA VAL A 223 45.11 -6.06 11.90
C VAL A 223 44.15 -5.63 10.78
N LEU A 224 44.44 -5.91 9.51
CA LEU A 224 43.52 -5.63 8.40
C LEU A 224 42.23 -6.47 8.47
N LYS A 225 42.31 -7.76 8.86
CA LYS A 225 41.13 -8.60 9.14
C LYS A 225 40.28 -8.00 10.24
N ASP A 226 40.88 -7.60 11.37
CA ASP A 226 40.16 -6.99 12.49
C ASP A 226 39.56 -5.62 12.13
N GLN A 227 40.25 -4.79 11.34
CA GLN A 227 39.69 -3.54 10.79
C GLN A 227 38.58 -3.76 9.76
N GLN A 228 38.62 -4.85 9.00
CA GLN A 228 37.52 -5.21 8.09
C GLN A 228 36.31 -5.71 8.88
N ALA A 229 36.51 -6.51 9.93
CA ALA A 229 35.45 -6.91 10.84
C ALA A 229 34.83 -5.68 11.55
N HIS A 230 35.61 -4.72 12.05
CA HIS A 230 35.06 -3.50 12.67
C HIS A 230 34.28 -2.62 11.69
N ARG A 231 34.62 -2.62 10.38
CA ARG A 231 33.87 -1.89 9.34
C ARG A 231 32.60 -2.61 8.88
N LEU A 232 32.57 -3.94 8.95
CA LEU A 232 31.45 -4.78 8.53
C LEU A 232 30.54 -5.21 9.69
N ALA A 233 30.91 -4.91 10.94
CA ALA A 233 30.04 -5.12 12.09
C ALA A 233 28.79 -4.21 12.00
N PRO A 234 27.59 -4.70 12.34
CA PRO A 234 26.37 -3.90 12.31
C PRO A 234 26.48 -2.71 13.27
N LYS A 235 26.11 -1.51 12.79
CA LYS A 235 26.15 -0.26 13.57
C LYS A 235 24.98 -0.16 14.56
N GLY A 236 24.94 -1.07 15.53
CA GLY A 236 23.96 -1.08 16.60
C GLY A 236 23.99 -2.38 17.40
N ASN A 237 23.98 -2.27 18.74
CA ASN A 237 23.95 -3.44 19.62
C ASN A 237 22.55 -4.09 19.65
N ARG A 238 22.23 -4.93 18.64
CA ARG A 238 21.30 -6.10 18.68
C ARG A 238 21.07 -6.65 17.26
N SER A 239 21.55 -7.86 16.97
CA SER A 239 21.15 -8.66 15.80
C SER A 239 19.63 -8.89 15.81
N HIS A 240 18.98 -8.88 14.63
CA HIS A 240 17.51 -8.89 14.57
C HIS A 240 16.92 -10.17 15.16
N ILE A 241 17.47 -11.32 14.75
CA ILE A 241 17.07 -12.65 15.21
C ILE A 241 17.18 -12.77 16.73
N LEU A 242 18.24 -12.23 17.34
CA LEU A 242 18.44 -12.26 18.78
C LEU A 242 17.44 -11.40 19.57
N ARG A 243 17.03 -10.25 19.02
CA ARG A 243 16.03 -9.38 19.67
C ARG A 243 14.65 -10.03 19.68
N GLN A 244 14.30 -10.75 18.63
CA GLN A 244 13.08 -11.55 18.54
C GLN A 244 13.16 -12.78 19.46
N ALA A 245 14.31 -13.46 19.50
CA ALA A 245 14.54 -14.62 20.35
C ALA A 245 14.42 -14.32 21.85
N CYS A 246 15.12 -13.28 22.33
CA CYS A 246 15.16 -12.95 23.76
C CYS A 246 13.81 -12.49 24.31
N LYS A 247 12.90 -11.98 23.47
CA LYS A 247 11.51 -11.69 23.85
C LYS A 247 10.73 -12.97 24.12
N ARG A 248 10.63 -13.86 23.12
CA ARG A 248 9.85 -15.10 23.22
C ARG A 248 10.30 -16.00 24.38
N MET A 249 11.61 -16.12 24.60
CA MET A 249 12.13 -16.84 25.78
C MET A 249 11.81 -16.15 27.12
N ALA A 250 11.68 -14.82 27.17
CA ALA A 250 11.24 -14.10 28.37
C ALA A 250 9.72 -14.21 28.59
N GLU A 251 8.92 -14.39 27.54
CA GLU A 251 7.48 -14.67 27.59
C GLU A 251 7.21 -16.11 28.05
N GLU A 252 7.87 -17.11 27.46
CA GLU A 252 7.80 -18.52 27.87
C GLU A 252 8.24 -18.71 29.33
N ALA A 253 9.30 -18.02 29.77
CA ALA A 253 9.76 -18.07 31.16
C ALA A 253 8.77 -17.40 32.14
N LYS A 254 8.01 -16.38 31.70
CA LYS A 254 6.90 -15.79 32.48
C LYS A 254 5.71 -16.74 32.57
N GLN A 255 5.35 -17.43 31.49
CA GLN A 255 4.28 -18.44 31.49
C GLN A 255 4.61 -19.62 32.43
N LYS A 256 5.81 -20.19 32.34
CA LYS A 256 6.25 -21.28 33.24
C LYS A 256 6.32 -20.87 34.72
N LYS A 257 6.45 -19.59 35.04
CA LYS A 257 6.30 -19.08 36.43
C LYS A 257 4.86 -19.03 36.93
N HIS A 258 3.86 -18.98 36.05
CA HIS A 258 2.44 -18.99 36.44
C HIS A 258 1.85 -20.41 36.55
N GLN A 259 2.54 -21.44 36.04
CA GLN A 259 2.09 -22.83 36.12
C GLN A 259 2.63 -23.61 37.33
N ASN A 260 3.56 -23.05 38.11
CA ASN A 260 4.17 -23.71 39.28
C ASN A 260 3.62 -23.15 40.62
N THR A 261 2.30 -23.13 40.80
CA THR A 261 1.67 -22.80 42.09
C THR A 261 0.48 -23.73 42.38
N GLU A 262 0.74 -24.91 42.94
CA GLU A 262 -0.27 -25.76 43.58
C GLU A 262 0.20 -26.23 44.97
N PRO A 263 -0.71 -26.47 45.93
CA PRO A 263 -0.41 -26.81 47.32
C PRO A 263 -0.19 -28.33 47.55
N PRO A 264 0.35 -28.74 48.71
CA PRO A 264 0.72 -30.14 48.96
C PRO A 264 -0.40 -31.02 49.54
N LEU A 265 -0.51 -32.23 48.96
CA LEU A 265 -0.81 -33.54 49.58
C LEU A 265 -2.07 -33.71 50.46
N GLU A 266 -2.93 -34.65 50.05
CA GLU A 266 -3.52 -35.66 50.96
C GLU A 266 -3.71 -37.01 50.22
N GLN A 267 -4.13 -38.08 50.90
CA GLN A 267 -3.96 -39.49 50.46
C GLN A 267 -5.26 -40.27 50.18
N GLU A 268 -5.08 -41.54 49.76
CA GLU A 268 -6.01 -42.70 49.73
C GLU A 268 -6.70 -43.06 48.39
N ASP A 269 -7.14 -44.32 48.17
CA ASP A 269 -6.38 -45.58 48.13
C ASP A 269 -7.12 -46.61 47.21
N ARG A 270 -6.41 -47.66 46.77
CA ARG A 270 -6.91 -49.03 46.44
C ARG A 270 -7.94 -49.30 45.32
N THR A 271 -7.44 -50.01 44.29
CA THR A 271 -7.94 -51.29 43.71
C THR A 271 -9.44 -51.45 43.33
N SER A 272 -9.90 -51.66 42.08
CA SER A 272 -9.50 -52.52 40.92
C SER A 272 -10.21 -53.88 40.82
N LYS A 273 -10.59 -54.28 39.58
CA LYS A 273 -11.20 -55.56 39.13
C LYS A 273 -12.72 -55.66 39.45
N VAL A 274 -13.55 -56.49 38.80
CA VAL A 274 -13.36 -57.67 37.91
C VAL A 274 -14.32 -57.61 36.71
N ALA A 275 -13.92 -58.15 35.55
CA ALA A 275 -14.82 -58.54 34.44
C ALA A 275 -14.82 -60.07 34.29
N PRO A 276 -15.92 -60.70 33.82
CA PRO A 276 -15.89 -61.25 32.46
C PRO A 276 -17.25 -61.21 31.72
N GLY A 277 -17.27 -61.59 30.44
CA GLY A 277 -18.49 -61.84 29.66
C GLY A 277 -18.26 -62.86 28.54
N THR A 278 -19.33 -63.38 27.92
CA THR A 278 -19.22 -64.36 26.82
C THR A 278 -20.40 -64.34 25.82
N ALA A 279 -20.15 -63.80 24.60
CA ALA A 279 -20.72 -64.19 23.29
C ALA A 279 -22.27 -64.20 23.04
N PRO A 280 -22.77 -64.36 21.79
CA PRO A 280 -22.10 -64.32 20.47
C PRO A 280 -22.71 -63.34 19.43
N LEU A 281 -21.94 -63.10 18.36
CA LEU A 281 -22.33 -62.58 17.01
C LEU A 281 -23.05 -63.71 16.18
N PRO A 282 -23.57 -63.55 14.92
CA PRO A 282 -23.07 -62.64 13.85
C PRO A 282 -24.02 -62.09 12.73
N LYS A 283 -23.61 -60.96 12.11
CA LYS A 283 -23.74 -60.62 10.65
C LYS A 283 -25.17 -60.51 10.03
N LEU A 284 -25.46 -59.82 8.90
CA LEU A 284 -24.76 -58.89 7.99
C LEU A 284 -25.84 -58.06 7.24
N LYS A 285 -25.55 -56.84 6.74
CA LYS A 285 -25.68 -56.43 5.31
C LYS A 285 -25.70 -54.90 5.11
N ASP A 286 -24.76 -54.44 4.29
CA ASP A 286 -24.87 -53.23 3.45
C ASP A 286 -25.34 -53.61 2.03
N THR A 287 -25.29 -52.65 1.09
CA THR A 287 -25.33 -52.77 -0.40
C THR A 287 -26.71 -52.99 -1.07
N PRO A 288 -26.88 -52.62 -2.37
CA PRO A 288 -26.41 -51.38 -3.05
C PRO A 288 -27.39 -50.83 -4.13
N GLN A 289 -27.05 -49.69 -4.77
CA GLN A 289 -27.37 -49.33 -6.19
C GLN A 289 -28.89 -49.18 -6.57
N GLU A 290 -29.36 -48.59 -7.70
CA GLU A 290 -28.75 -48.01 -8.93
C GLU A 290 -29.64 -46.89 -9.60
N PRO A 291 -29.60 -46.48 -10.91
CA PRO A 291 -29.60 -45.04 -11.25
C PRO A 291 -30.55 -44.60 -12.41
N GLY A 292 -30.30 -43.42 -13.00
CA GLY A 292 -30.66 -43.06 -14.39
C GLY A 292 -31.09 -41.60 -14.59
N LEU A 293 -30.83 -40.92 -15.71
CA LEU A 293 -29.93 -41.22 -16.85
C LEU A 293 -29.61 -39.90 -17.62
N LEU A 294 -28.55 -39.87 -18.43
CA LEU A 294 -28.05 -38.65 -19.13
C LEU A 294 -28.78 -38.30 -20.44
N THR A 295 -29.31 -37.07 -20.55
CA THR A 295 -29.45 -36.20 -21.76
C THR A 295 -30.07 -34.85 -21.33
N GLY A 296 -29.70 -33.66 -21.82
CA GLY A 296 -28.55 -33.22 -22.63
C GLY A 296 -28.77 -31.81 -23.25
N VAL A 297 -27.68 -31.08 -23.54
CA VAL A 297 -27.56 -29.97 -24.54
C VAL A 297 -28.12 -28.55 -24.22
N VAL A 298 -27.19 -27.66 -23.78
CA VAL A 298 -26.85 -26.31 -24.35
C VAL A 298 -27.87 -25.13 -24.46
N ALA A 299 -27.52 -24.05 -23.74
CA ALA A 299 -27.59 -22.59 -24.06
C ALA A 299 -28.86 -21.70 -23.98
N SER A 300 -28.53 -20.40 -23.89
CA SER A 300 -29.24 -19.16 -24.26
C SER A 300 -30.33 -18.55 -23.35
N GLU A 301 -30.07 -17.28 -22.98
CA GLU A 301 -30.85 -16.05 -23.27
C GLU A 301 -32.39 -16.08 -22.99
N MET A 302 -33.03 -15.01 -22.49
CA MET A 302 -33.03 -13.64 -23.05
C MET A 302 -33.64 -12.61 -22.08
N LYS A 303 -33.56 -11.31 -22.42
CA LYS A 303 -34.14 -10.18 -21.67
C LYS A 303 -35.69 -10.18 -21.58
N SER A 304 -36.18 -9.56 -20.50
CA SER A 304 -37.34 -8.62 -20.42
C SER A 304 -38.82 -9.09 -20.33
N SER A 305 -39.58 -8.31 -19.52
CA SER A 305 -40.82 -7.61 -19.89
C SER A 305 -42.19 -8.02 -19.26
N TRP A 306 -42.60 -7.25 -18.25
CA TRP A 306 -43.97 -6.71 -17.98
C TRP A 306 -45.17 -7.63 -17.59
N ALA A 307 -46.08 -7.00 -16.82
CA ALA A 307 -47.53 -7.27 -16.67
C ALA A 307 -48.03 -8.53 -15.92
N GLU A 308 -48.08 -8.43 -14.58
CA GLU A 308 -49.31 -8.21 -13.77
C GLU A 308 -50.57 -9.14 -13.91
N TRP A 309 -51.23 -9.36 -12.74
CA TRP A 309 -52.60 -9.88 -12.43
C TRP A 309 -52.75 -11.32 -11.90
N GLY A 310 -53.44 -11.48 -10.75
CA GLY A 310 -54.15 -12.73 -10.39
C GLY A 310 -53.98 -13.32 -8.98
N ALA A 311 -54.73 -12.79 -8.01
CA ALA A 311 -55.10 -13.30 -6.66
C ALA A 311 -54.84 -14.77 -6.21
N GLY A 312 -54.56 -14.94 -4.90
CA GLY A 312 -54.63 -16.21 -4.13
C GLY A 312 -54.52 -15.95 -2.61
N GLU A 313 -55.19 -16.75 -1.76
CA GLU A 313 -55.45 -16.43 -0.33
C GLU A 313 -54.48 -17.05 0.71
N ALA A 314 -54.60 -16.57 1.97
CA ALA A 314 -53.79 -16.91 3.15
C ALA A 314 -54.03 -18.34 3.73
N PRO A 315 -53.32 -18.74 4.80
CA PRO A 315 -53.96 -18.73 6.15
C PRO A 315 -52.96 -18.37 7.31
N PRO A 316 -53.12 -18.75 8.61
CA PRO A 316 -53.58 -17.79 9.63
C PRO A 316 -52.79 -17.77 10.97
N ALA A 317 -53.19 -16.91 11.93
CA ALA A 317 -52.76 -16.95 13.33
C ALA A 317 -53.90 -16.57 14.33
N PRO A 318 -53.99 -17.20 15.53
CA PRO A 318 -55.00 -16.89 16.57
C PRO A 318 -54.51 -15.85 17.62
N ARG A 319 -55.39 -15.50 18.58
CA ARG A 319 -55.28 -14.37 19.55
C ARG A 319 -55.26 -14.84 21.03
N GLU A 320 -55.37 -13.85 21.95
CA GLU A 320 -55.95 -13.89 23.33
C GLU A 320 -54.94 -14.02 24.52
N ASN A 321 -55.13 -13.41 25.71
CA ASN A 321 -56.11 -12.44 26.25
C ASN A 321 -55.52 -11.71 27.52
N TRP A 322 -55.73 -10.39 27.76
CA TRP A 322 -56.85 -9.67 28.46
C TRP A 322 -56.97 -9.81 30.00
N ILE A 323 -57.40 -8.72 30.69
CA ILE A 323 -58.34 -8.66 31.83
C ILE A 323 -58.69 -7.19 32.18
N THR A 324 -59.94 -6.93 32.62
CA THR A 324 -60.53 -5.58 32.87
C THR A 324 -61.68 -5.62 33.89
N GLN A 325 -61.98 -4.48 34.53
CA GLN A 325 -63.20 -4.06 35.23
C GLN A 325 -63.22 -2.51 35.25
N ASP A 326 -64.29 -1.71 35.27
CA ASP A 326 -65.77 -1.84 35.10
C ASP A 326 -66.29 -0.42 34.65
N CYS A 327 -67.56 -0.04 34.44
CA CYS A 327 -68.87 -0.55 34.90
C CYS A 327 -70.06 -0.12 33.99
N GLU A 328 -71.26 -0.11 34.59
CA GLU A 328 -72.64 0.11 34.09
C GLU A 328 -73.06 1.54 33.66
N GLN A 329 -74.13 1.81 32.89
CA GLN A 329 -74.93 1.03 31.89
C GLN A 329 -75.91 2.00 31.16
N VAL A 330 -75.93 2.04 29.81
CA VAL A 330 -77.06 2.54 28.98
C VAL A 330 -77.11 1.75 27.64
N PHE A 331 -78.30 1.55 27.08
CA PHE A 331 -78.61 0.80 25.85
C PHE A 331 -79.71 1.53 25.03
N PRO A 332 -80.01 1.17 23.76
CA PRO A 332 -79.20 0.47 22.74
C PRO A 332 -79.18 1.18 21.36
N GLU A 333 -78.27 0.77 20.46
CA GLU A 333 -78.43 1.02 19.01
C GLU A 333 -79.15 -0.14 18.30
N LEU A 334 -79.92 0.19 17.25
CA LEU A 334 -80.60 -0.77 16.36
C LEU A 334 -80.59 -0.24 14.92
N ARG A 335 -80.30 -1.12 13.95
CA ARG A 335 -80.36 -0.82 12.50
C ARG A 335 -81.81 -0.54 12.04
N PRO A 336 -82.00 0.31 11.03
CA PRO A 336 -82.18 -0.16 9.63
C PRO A 336 -81.11 0.44 8.69
N GLU A 337 -80.58 -0.24 7.68
CA GLU A 337 -81.17 -0.79 6.44
C GLU A 337 -81.45 0.20 5.30
N VAL A 338 -81.18 -0.26 4.07
CA VAL A 338 -81.02 0.53 2.83
C VAL A 338 -82.34 0.83 2.12
N LYS A 339 -82.54 2.10 1.73
CA LYS A 339 -83.11 2.60 0.45
C LYS A 339 -83.14 4.15 0.51
N GLY A 340 -82.79 4.91 -0.53
CA GLY A 340 -82.25 4.57 -1.85
C GLY A 340 -83.01 5.29 -2.96
N GLN A 341 -82.35 6.17 -3.71
CA GLN A 341 -82.94 6.93 -4.81
C GLN A 341 -82.02 6.92 -6.03
N GLN A 342 -82.58 6.70 -7.22
CA GLN A 342 -81.91 6.98 -8.49
C GLN A 342 -82.33 8.35 -9.02
N SER A 343 -81.50 8.84 -9.95
CA SER A 343 -81.87 9.59 -11.16
C SER A 343 -81.75 11.12 -11.20
N LEU A 344 -80.79 11.54 -12.02
CA LEU A 344 -80.89 12.55 -13.08
C LEU A 344 -80.83 14.05 -12.75
N ASP A 345 -80.15 14.71 -13.69
CA ASP A 345 -80.26 16.09 -14.17
C ASP A 345 -79.93 17.27 -13.24
N ALA A 346 -78.71 17.76 -13.46
CA ALA A 346 -78.32 19.17 -13.58
C ALA A 346 -79.28 20.25 -13.03
N VAL A 347 -78.80 20.95 -12.01
CA VAL A 347 -79.21 22.32 -11.67
C VAL A 347 -77.92 23.13 -11.47
N ASP A 348 -77.78 24.25 -12.17
CA ASP A 348 -76.68 25.19 -11.96
C ASP A 348 -76.80 25.84 -10.57
N LEU A 349 -75.70 25.86 -9.83
CA LEU A 349 -75.49 26.73 -8.67
C LEU A 349 -74.13 27.44 -8.80
N GLU A 350 -74.04 28.31 -9.80
CA GLU A 350 -73.24 29.52 -9.63
C GLU A 350 -73.83 30.29 -8.42
N ASN A 351 -72.97 30.86 -7.56
CA ASN A 351 -73.31 31.62 -6.34
C ASN A 351 -73.72 30.77 -5.11
N GLU A 352 -72.76 30.08 -4.50
CA GLU A 352 -72.62 30.08 -3.03
C GLU A 352 -71.33 30.85 -2.65
N GLU A 353 -71.25 31.38 -1.43
CA GLU A 353 -70.30 32.45 -1.07
C GLU A 353 -68.85 31.95 -0.95
N GLN A 354 -67.93 32.61 -1.68
CA GLN A 354 -66.62 32.05 -2.04
C GLN A 354 -65.48 32.33 -1.04
N ASP A 355 -65.82 32.55 0.24
CA ASP A 355 -64.90 32.75 1.36
C ASP A 355 -65.50 32.11 2.63
N SER A 356 -65.42 30.79 2.75
CA SER A 356 -65.67 30.07 4.01
C SER A 356 -64.35 29.63 4.65
N ASP A 357 -64.27 29.72 5.98
CA ASP A 357 -63.12 29.21 6.75
C ASP A 357 -62.92 27.70 6.50
N ASP A 358 -64.02 26.95 6.30
CA ASP A 358 -64.02 25.51 6.02
C ASP A 358 -63.22 25.15 4.75
N GLU A 359 -63.27 25.97 3.69
CA GLU A 359 -62.53 25.70 2.45
C GLU A 359 -61.02 25.92 2.64
N TRP A 360 -60.63 26.97 3.35
CA TRP A 360 -59.24 27.20 3.71
C TRP A 360 -58.69 26.11 4.64
N GLN A 361 -59.52 25.59 5.56
CA GLN A 361 -59.16 24.48 6.41
C GLN A 361 -58.99 23.17 5.61
N TYR A 362 -59.85 22.89 4.64
CA TYR A 362 -59.70 21.78 3.70
C TYR A 362 -58.41 21.91 2.84
N LEU A 363 -58.05 23.11 2.39
CA LEU A 363 -56.81 23.35 1.64
C LEU A 363 -55.56 23.14 2.50
N LEU A 364 -55.62 23.44 3.81
CA LEU A 364 -54.56 23.10 4.76
C LEU A 364 -54.43 21.59 4.93
N GLU A 365 -55.52 20.88 5.25
CA GLU A 365 -55.54 19.41 5.38
C GLU A 365 -55.05 18.69 4.11
N THR A 366 -55.34 19.26 2.92
CA THR A 366 -54.90 18.70 1.62
C THR A 366 -53.43 19.01 1.29
N THR A 367 -52.78 19.96 2.00
CA THR A 367 -51.38 20.35 1.78
C THR A 367 -50.41 19.91 2.90
N GLU A 368 -50.91 19.44 4.05
CA GLU A 368 -50.10 18.97 5.17
C GLU A 368 -49.06 17.89 4.78
N PRO A 369 -47.87 17.90 5.40
CA PRO A 369 -46.76 17.02 5.06
C PRO A 369 -46.94 15.58 5.57
N VAL A 370 -47.84 14.82 4.94
CA VAL A 370 -48.02 13.38 5.20
C VAL A 370 -46.96 12.57 4.43
N PRO A 371 -46.06 11.79 5.08
CA PRO A 371 -44.87 11.16 4.46
C PRO A 371 -45.09 10.14 3.31
N ILE A 372 -46.33 9.96 2.83
CA ILE A 372 -46.72 8.93 1.86
C ILE A 372 -47.58 9.51 0.71
N GLN A 373 -48.04 10.78 0.77
CA GLN A 373 -49.06 11.31 -0.14
C GLN A 373 -48.67 12.56 -0.98
N LEU A 374 -47.43 12.61 -1.49
CA LEU A 374 -46.94 13.69 -2.37
C LEU A 374 -47.81 14.02 -3.61
N LYS A 375 -48.75 13.14 -4.01
CA LYS A 375 -49.62 13.36 -5.18
C LYS A 375 -50.61 14.53 -5.03
N ALA A 376 -51.21 14.74 -3.86
CA ALA A 376 -52.26 15.75 -3.72
C ALA A 376 -51.72 17.19 -3.83
N PRO A 377 -50.65 17.59 -3.11
CA PRO A 377 -50.05 18.93 -3.24
C PRO A 377 -49.54 19.23 -4.66
N LEU A 378 -48.90 18.24 -5.32
CA LEU A 378 -48.45 18.36 -6.72
C LEU A 378 -49.62 18.46 -7.72
N THR A 379 -50.81 17.95 -7.39
CA THR A 379 -52.01 18.11 -8.22
C THR A 379 -52.63 19.50 -8.04
N LEU A 380 -52.59 20.07 -6.82
CA LEU A 380 -53.00 21.46 -6.57
C LEU A 380 -52.10 22.47 -7.30
N LEU A 381 -50.78 22.26 -7.30
CA LEU A 381 -49.84 23.10 -8.08
C LEU A 381 -50.03 23.00 -9.61
N CYS A 382 -50.71 21.97 -10.09
CA CYS A 382 -51.13 21.83 -11.49
C CYS A 382 -52.50 22.47 -11.80
N ASN A 383 -53.23 22.97 -10.79
CA ASN A 383 -54.54 23.60 -10.96
C ASN A 383 -54.40 25.13 -11.11
N PRO A 384 -54.70 25.72 -12.29
CA PRO A 384 -54.53 27.15 -12.52
C PRO A 384 -55.44 28.01 -11.64
N ASP A 385 -56.65 27.55 -11.32
CA ASP A 385 -57.64 28.33 -10.56
C ASP A 385 -57.21 28.44 -9.09
N PHE A 386 -56.65 27.36 -8.54
CA PHE A 386 -56.02 27.36 -7.21
C PHE A 386 -54.81 28.30 -7.17
N CYS A 387 -53.89 28.19 -8.13
CA CYS A 387 -52.71 29.03 -8.20
C CYS A 387 -53.07 30.52 -8.32
N GLN A 388 -54.05 30.86 -9.17
CA GLN A 388 -54.55 32.25 -9.30
C GLN A 388 -55.22 32.77 -8.03
N ARG A 389 -55.95 31.95 -7.27
CA ARG A 389 -56.59 32.37 -6.01
C ARG A 389 -55.58 32.65 -4.89
N ILE A 390 -54.52 31.85 -4.78
CA ILE A 390 -53.44 32.13 -3.83
C ILE A 390 -52.65 33.40 -4.26
N GLN A 391 -52.38 33.56 -5.56
CA GLN A 391 -51.71 34.74 -6.11
C GLN A 391 -52.54 36.03 -5.92
N SER A 392 -53.85 35.99 -6.18
CA SER A 392 -54.72 37.17 -6.02
C SER A 392 -54.84 37.59 -4.57
N GLN A 393 -55.07 36.67 -3.63
CA GLN A 393 -55.11 36.97 -2.19
C GLN A 393 -53.76 37.52 -1.70
N LEU A 394 -52.63 36.92 -2.08
CA LEU A 394 -51.29 37.45 -1.77
C LEU A 394 -51.10 38.89 -2.25
N HIS A 395 -51.44 39.18 -3.51
CA HIS A 395 -51.20 40.49 -4.10
C HIS A 395 -52.19 41.56 -3.65
N GLU A 396 -53.48 41.25 -3.53
CA GLU A 396 -54.50 42.21 -3.12
C GLU A 396 -54.38 42.57 -1.64
N ALA A 397 -54.33 41.56 -0.74
CA ALA A 397 -54.10 41.80 0.68
C ALA A 397 -52.71 42.41 0.92
N GLY A 398 -51.68 41.95 0.19
CA GLY A 398 -50.33 42.49 0.26
C GLY A 398 -50.26 43.96 -0.14
N GLU A 399 -50.85 44.36 -1.28
CA GLU A 399 -50.90 45.77 -1.68
C GLU A 399 -51.72 46.63 -0.70
N GLN A 400 -52.80 46.11 -0.12
CA GLN A 400 -53.56 46.82 0.93
C GLN A 400 -52.67 47.10 2.16
N ILE A 401 -51.94 46.09 2.65
CA ILE A 401 -51.01 46.23 3.79
C ILE A 401 -49.88 47.22 3.47
N LEU A 402 -49.28 47.14 2.27
CA LEU A 402 -48.22 48.08 1.83
C LEU A 402 -48.72 49.53 1.63
N LYS A 403 -50.03 49.71 1.42
CA LYS A 403 -50.69 51.04 1.38
C LYS A 403 -51.17 51.50 2.77
N GLY A 404 -50.91 50.71 3.83
CA GLY A 404 -51.24 51.02 5.21
C GLY A 404 -52.68 50.70 5.64
N ALA A 405 -53.44 49.94 4.85
CA ALA A 405 -54.76 49.46 5.25
C ALA A 405 -54.64 48.24 6.17
N LEU A 406 -55.36 48.26 7.29
CA LEU A 406 -55.28 47.23 8.34
C LEU A 406 -56.22 46.03 8.08
N GLU A 407 -57.10 46.13 7.09
CA GLU A 407 -58.18 45.17 6.83
C GLU A 407 -57.70 43.93 6.06
N GLY A 408 -56.67 44.04 5.20
CA GLY A 408 -56.12 42.91 4.44
C GLY A 408 -55.27 41.92 5.27
N ALA A 409 -54.83 42.31 6.47
CA ALA A 409 -53.96 41.49 7.30
C ALA A 409 -54.57 40.16 7.80
N PRO A 410 -55.81 40.10 8.33
CA PRO A 410 -56.46 38.81 8.62
C PRO A 410 -56.65 37.95 7.37
N CYS A 411 -56.97 38.55 6.21
CA CYS A 411 -57.26 37.83 4.96
C CYS A 411 -56.04 37.10 4.38
N ILE A 412 -54.81 37.56 4.66
CA ILE A 412 -53.59 36.94 4.12
C ILE A 412 -53.11 35.72 4.92
N LEU A 413 -53.53 35.56 6.18
CA LEU A 413 -53.03 34.48 7.07
C LEU A 413 -53.35 33.06 6.56
N PRO A 414 -54.57 32.74 6.07
CA PRO A 414 -54.86 31.41 5.51
C PRO A 414 -53.97 31.08 4.32
N ALA A 415 -53.78 32.05 3.40
CA ALA A 415 -52.91 31.90 2.25
C ALA A 415 -51.44 31.65 2.65
N LEU A 416 -50.92 32.38 3.64
CA LEU A 416 -49.57 32.14 4.17
C LEU A 416 -49.41 30.73 4.74
N ARG A 417 -50.38 30.21 5.49
CA ARG A 417 -50.28 28.84 6.05
C ARG A 417 -50.32 27.77 4.97
N VAL A 418 -51.19 27.90 3.96
CA VAL A 418 -51.22 27.00 2.79
C VAL A 418 -49.90 27.06 2.03
N LEU A 419 -49.31 28.24 1.85
CA LEU A 419 -47.99 28.41 1.22
C LEU A 419 -46.86 27.75 2.02
N SER A 420 -46.83 27.91 3.34
CA SER A 420 -45.84 27.27 4.21
C SER A 420 -45.92 25.74 4.12
N SER A 421 -47.14 25.20 4.09
CA SER A 421 -47.40 23.77 3.92
C SER A 421 -46.98 23.27 2.53
N LEU A 422 -47.35 23.96 1.45
CA LEU A 422 -46.94 23.64 0.08
C LEU A 422 -45.42 23.63 -0.11
N LEU A 423 -44.71 24.66 0.38
CA LEU A 423 -43.25 24.75 0.28
C LEU A 423 -42.56 23.60 1.01
N SER A 424 -43.07 23.24 2.20
CA SER A 424 -42.58 22.12 3.00
C SER A 424 -42.88 20.75 2.37
N SER A 425 -44.04 20.60 1.73
CA SER A 425 -44.52 19.34 1.14
C SER A 425 -44.06 19.09 -0.31
N CYS A 426 -43.45 20.08 -1.00
CA CYS A 426 -43.11 20.01 -2.43
C CYS A 426 -41.72 20.58 -2.79
N SER A 427 -40.79 20.63 -1.83
CA SER A 427 -39.44 21.23 -1.90
C SER A 427 -38.66 21.01 -3.20
N ASP A 428 -38.81 19.82 -3.80
CA ASP A 428 -37.99 19.32 -4.91
C ASP A 428 -38.66 19.50 -6.29
N SER A 429 -39.82 20.17 -6.34
CA SER A 429 -40.69 20.16 -7.52
C SER A 429 -40.54 21.40 -8.42
N VAL A 430 -40.29 21.17 -9.71
CA VAL A 430 -40.20 22.23 -10.73
C VAL A 430 -41.47 23.11 -10.81
N PRO A 431 -42.72 22.58 -10.71
CA PRO A 431 -43.93 23.41 -10.69
C PRO A 431 -43.97 24.44 -9.56
N LEU A 432 -43.47 24.07 -8.37
CA LEU A 432 -43.42 24.96 -7.20
C LEU A 432 -42.51 26.18 -7.46
N TYR A 433 -41.37 26.00 -8.13
CA TYR A 433 -40.51 27.13 -8.49
C TYR A 433 -41.19 28.10 -9.47
N SER A 434 -41.87 27.60 -10.52
CA SER A 434 -42.65 28.47 -11.43
C SER A 434 -43.75 29.24 -10.69
N PHE A 435 -44.50 28.55 -9.81
CA PHE A 435 -45.53 29.17 -8.98
C PHE A 435 -44.95 30.26 -8.05
N CYS A 436 -43.84 29.98 -7.36
CA CYS A 436 -43.18 30.96 -6.48
C CYS A 436 -42.75 32.21 -7.23
N ARG A 437 -42.13 32.04 -8.41
CA ARG A 437 -41.71 33.15 -9.28
C ARG A 437 -42.89 33.99 -9.76
N GLU A 438 -44.01 33.37 -10.10
CA GLU A 438 -45.22 34.05 -10.56
C GLU A 438 -45.97 34.74 -9.41
N ALA A 439 -45.91 34.21 -8.19
CA ALA A 439 -46.41 34.82 -6.96
C ALA A 439 -45.44 35.86 -6.33
N GLY A 440 -44.32 36.19 -6.99
CA GLY A 440 -43.34 37.16 -6.49
C GLY A 440 -42.60 36.75 -5.20
N LEU A 441 -42.54 35.46 -4.90
CA LEU A 441 -41.93 34.92 -3.69
C LEU A 441 -40.40 34.76 -3.84
N PRO A 442 -39.61 35.04 -2.80
CA PRO A 442 -40.00 35.49 -1.45
C PRO A 442 -40.03 37.03 -1.34
N GLY A 443 -39.73 37.77 -2.41
CA GLY A 443 -39.57 39.23 -2.41
C GLY A 443 -40.80 39.99 -1.90
N LEU A 444 -42.00 39.54 -2.26
CA LEU A 444 -43.26 40.08 -1.73
C LEU A 444 -43.31 39.97 -0.20
N LEU A 445 -43.00 38.80 0.36
CA LEU A 445 -43.02 38.52 1.81
C LEU A 445 -41.99 39.37 2.55
N LEU A 446 -40.77 39.48 2.01
CA LEU A 446 -39.70 40.31 2.58
C LEU A 446 -40.06 41.81 2.53
N SER A 447 -40.79 42.26 1.51
CA SER A 447 -41.31 43.63 1.43
C SER A 447 -42.41 43.91 2.47
N LEU A 448 -43.32 42.95 2.68
CA LEU A 448 -44.36 43.03 3.72
C LEU A 448 -43.76 43.01 5.13
N LEU A 449 -42.79 42.13 5.36
CA LEU A 449 -42.02 42.04 6.60
C LEU A 449 -41.27 43.34 6.88
N LYS A 450 -40.62 43.92 5.86
CA LYS A 450 -39.97 45.25 5.99
C LYS A 450 -40.97 46.35 6.34
N HIS A 451 -42.11 46.42 5.64
CA HIS A 451 -43.11 47.45 5.91
C HIS A 451 -43.73 47.30 7.30
N SER A 452 -43.93 46.08 7.79
CA SER A 452 -44.42 45.80 9.14
C SER A 452 -43.40 46.12 10.25
N GLN A 453 -42.09 46.16 9.92
CA GLN A 453 -41.06 46.72 10.81
C GLN A 453 -40.99 48.26 10.79
N GLU A 454 -41.49 48.91 9.74
CA GLU A 454 -41.43 50.37 9.56
C GLU A 454 -42.75 51.08 9.93
N SER A 455 -43.85 50.35 10.07
CA SER A 455 -45.20 50.88 10.32
C SER A 455 -45.72 50.66 11.75
N ASN A 456 -45.67 51.72 12.56
CA ASN A 456 -46.16 51.72 13.95
C ASN A 456 -47.67 51.38 14.09
N SER A 457 -48.49 51.62 13.07
CA SER A 457 -49.93 51.30 13.13
C SER A 457 -50.21 49.81 12.98
N ILE A 458 -49.34 49.08 12.28
CA ILE A 458 -49.40 47.61 12.12
C ILE A 458 -48.90 46.92 13.39
N GLN A 459 -47.82 47.43 14.00
CA GLN A 459 -47.22 46.90 15.24
C GLN A 459 -48.14 46.97 16.47
N GLN A 460 -49.19 47.80 16.43
CA GLN A 460 -50.16 47.95 17.53
C GLN A 460 -51.37 47.01 17.43
N GLN A 461 -51.43 46.13 16.42
CA GLN A 461 -52.59 45.26 16.18
C GLN A 461 -52.45 43.90 16.88
N CYS A 462 -53.55 43.39 17.42
CA CYS A 462 -53.57 42.11 18.14
C CYS A 462 -53.18 40.89 17.28
N TRP A 463 -53.27 41.00 15.95
CA TRP A 463 -52.85 39.95 15.00
C TRP A 463 -51.38 40.04 14.58
N TYR A 464 -50.63 41.06 15.03
CA TYR A 464 -49.27 41.34 14.54
C TYR A 464 -48.29 40.18 14.75
N GLY A 465 -48.27 39.57 15.94
CA GLY A 465 -47.38 38.44 16.24
C GLY A 465 -47.62 37.25 15.29
N ALA A 466 -48.87 36.81 15.16
CA ALA A 466 -49.26 35.75 14.24
C ALA A 466 -48.93 36.07 12.77
N PHE A 467 -49.15 37.31 12.32
CA PHE A 467 -48.80 37.76 10.98
C PHE A 467 -47.29 37.69 10.71
N VAL A 468 -46.44 38.09 11.67
CA VAL A 468 -44.98 37.98 11.51
C VAL A 468 -44.53 36.52 11.60
N GLN A 469 -45.13 35.69 12.46
CA GLN A 469 -44.84 34.25 12.54
C GLN A 469 -45.21 33.51 11.25
N ASP A 470 -46.43 33.70 10.73
CA ASP A 470 -46.87 33.09 9.46
C ASP A 470 -45.98 33.56 8.28
N LEU A 471 -45.55 34.83 8.24
CA LEU A 471 -44.57 35.31 7.25
C LEU A 471 -43.20 34.63 7.38
N VAL A 472 -42.66 34.52 8.60
CA VAL A 472 -41.35 33.90 8.87
C VAL A 472 -41.37 32.40 8.55
N ALA A 473 -42.49 31.71 8.82
CA ALA A 473 -42.68 30.30 8.47
C ALA A 473 -42.61 30.07 6.96
N VAL A 474 -43.30 30.89 6.14
CA VAL A 474 -43.24 30.80 4.67
C VAL A 474 -41.84 31.13 4.15
N ILE A 475 -41.15 32.13 4.72
CA ILE A 475 -39.76 32.47 4.34
C ILE A 475 -38.79 31.33 4.69
N GLN A 476 -38.95 30.69 5.86
CA GLN A 476 -38.16 29.53 6.27
C GLN A 476 -38.41 28.33 5.34
N ALA A 477 -39.67 28.02 5.05
CA ALA A 477 -40.04 26.93 4.15
C ALA A 477 -39.52 27.19 2.73
N TYR A 478 -39.56 28.44 2.25
CA TYR A 478 -38.95 28.83 0.97
C TYR A 478 -37.44 28.62 0.97
N PHE A 479 -36.71 29.06 2.00
CA PHE A 479 -35.25 28.86 2.08
C PHE A 479 -34.88 27.37 2.14
N ALA A 480 -35.71 26.52 2.75
CA ALA A 480 -35.52 25.07 2.80
C ALA A 480 -35.72 24.34 1.46
N CYS A 481 -36.34 24.96 0.45
CA CYS A 481 -36.60 24.28 -0.83
C CYS A 481 -35.29 23.96 -1.58
N THR A 482 -35.14 22.71 -2.03
CA THR A 482 -33.93 22.24 -2.72
C THR A 482 -33.74 22.88 -4.09
N PHE A 483 -34.80 23.45 -4.68
CA PHE A 483 -34.67 24.27 -5.89
C PHE A 483 -33.78 25.52 -5.72
N ASN A 484 -33.42 25.93 -4.50
CA ASN A 484 -32.48 27.05 -4.25
C ASN A 484 -31.00 26.66 -4.38
N LEU A 485 -30.69 25.42 -4.80
CA LEU A 485 -29.32 24.90 -4.93
C LEU A 485 -28.82 25.00 -6.38
N GLU A 486 -27.53 25.30 -6.56
CA GLU A 486 -26.89 25.42 -7.88
C GLU A 486 -27.11 24.18 -8.78
N ARG A 487 -27.21 22.98 -8.18
CA ARG A 487 -27.44 21.70 -8.88
C ARG A 487 -28.78 21.59 -9.62
N SER A 488 -29.73 22.49 -9.36
CA SER A 488 -31.12 22.43 -9.86
C SER A 488 -31.56 23.65 -10.69
N GLN A 489 -30.69 24.63 -10.93
CA GLN A 489 -31.10 25.99 -11.29
C GLN A 489 -30.63 26.53 -12.65
N THR A 490 -31.29 27.62 -13.08
CA THR A 490 -30.80 28.56 -14.09
C THR A 490 -30.28 29.84 -13.41
N GLY A 491 -29.39 30.59 -14.07
CA GLY A 491 -28.69 31.73 -13.45
C GLY A 491 -29.59 32.80 -12.79
N ASP A 492 -30.76 33.08 -13.38
CA ASP A 492 -31.71 34.06 -12.85
C ASP A 492 -32.25 33.67 -11.45
N SER A 493 -32.45 32.36 -11.21
CA SER A 493 -33.03 31.85 -9.96
C SER A 493 -32.07 31.98 -8.76
N LEU A 494 -30.76 31.87 -9.01
CA LEU A 494 -29.73 32.04 -7.99
C LEU A 494 -29.61 33.51 -7.54
N GLN A 495 -29.80 34.46 -8.46
CA GLN A 495 -29.80 35.89 -8.15
C GLN A 495 -30.97 36.26 -7.22
N VAL A 496 -32.19 35.78 -7.50
CA VAL A 496 -33.37 36.04 -6.65
C VAL A 496 -33.17 35.53 -5.22
N PHE A 497 -32.59 34.33 -5.06
CA PHE A 497 -32.24 33.78 -3.75
C PHE A 497 -31.18 34.63 -3.02
N GLN A 498 -30.13 35.09 -3.71
CA GLN A 498 -29.10 35.95 -3.13
C GLN A 498 -29.66 37.33 -2.70
N GLU A 499 -30.51 37.95 -3.51
CA GLU A 499 -31.20 39.20 -3.18
C GLU A 499 -32.12 39.02 -1.97
N ALA A 500 -32.92 37.94 -1.93
CA ALA A 500 -33.77 37.60 -0.79
C ALA A 500 -32.98 37.42 0.52
N ALA A 501 -31.85 36.70 0.48
CA ALA A 501 -31.01 36.46 1.65
C ALA A 501 -30.41 37.76 2.22
N SER A 502 -29.95 38.67 1.36
CA SER A 502 -29.43 39.98 1.79
C SER A 502 -30.51 40.88 2.40
N LEU A 503 -31.71 40.91 1.83
CA LEU A 503 -32.87 41.61 2.40
C LEU A 503 -33.28 41.04 3.76
N PHE A 504 -33.18 39.72 3.96
CA PHE A 504 -33.43 39.10 5.26
C PHE A 504 -32.38 39.51 6.32
N LEU A 505 -31.08 39.52 5.96
CA LEU A 505 -30.01 39.98 6.87
C LEU A 505 -30.13 41.45 7.28
N ASP A 506 -30.58 42.33 6.37
CA ASP A 506 -30.88 43.74 6.67
C ASP A 506 -32.02 43.91 7.70
N LEU A 507 -32.95 42.96 7.75
CA LEU A 507 -34.09 42.97 8.67
C LEU A 507 -33.79 42.24 10.00
N LEU A 508 -32.96 41.20 9.98
CA LEU A 508 -32.68 40.29 11.10
C LEU A 508 -32.34 41.04 12.40
N GLY A 509 -31.48 42.06 12.33
CA GLY A 509 -31.09 42.85 13.50
C GLY A 509 -32.22 43.69 14.12
N LYS A 510 -33.25 44.07 13.35
CA LYS A 510 -34.46 44.73 13.85
C LYS A 510 -35.45 43.71 14.41
N LEU A 511 -35.63 42.60 13.69
CA LEU A 511 -36.55 41.51 14.05
C LEU A 511 -36.19 40.89 15.40
N LEU A 512 -34.90 40.66 15.67
CA LEU A 512 -34.43 40.15 16.98
C LEU A 512 -34.56 41.19 18.12
N ALA A 513 -34.63 42.48 17.79
CA ALA A 513 -34.75 43.59 18.76
C ALA A 513 -36.20 43.95 19.12
N GLN A 514 -37.19 43.22 18.60
CA GLN A 514 -38.60 43.34 18.96
C GLN A 514 -38.83 43.10 20.48
N PRO A 515 -39.84 43.76 21.10
CA PRO A 515 -40.21 43.52 22.49
C PRO A 515 -40.73 42.08 22.69
N ASP A 516 -40.60 41.54 23.90
CA ASP A 516 -40.94 40.14 24.20
C ASP A 516 -42.44 39.82 24.09
N ASP A 517 -42.79 38.93 23.16
CA ASP A 517 -43.94 38.05 23.33
C ASP A 517 -43.75 37.16 24.58
N SER A 518 -44.83 36.81 25.26
CA SER A 518 -44.80 36.13 26.56
C SER A 518 -44.14 34.75 26.58
N GLU A 519 -43.93 34.14 25.41
CA GLU A 519 -43.27 32.83 25.24
C GLU A 519 -41.99 32.91 24.39
N GLN A 520 -41.54 34.11 24.00
CA GLN A 520 -40.36 34.37 23.14
C GLN A 520 -40.32 33.67 21.76
N ALA A 521 -41.37 32.92 21.39
CA ALA A 521 -41.45 32.07 20.20
C ALA A 521 -41.04 32.79 18.91
N LEU A 522 -41.53 34.01 18.67
CA LEU A 522 -41.17 34.79 17.47
C LEU A 522 -39.65 34.92 17.28
N ARG A 523 -38.86 35.19 18.34
CA ARG A 523 -37.39 35.26 18.22
C ARG A 523 -36.76 33.91 17.92
N ARG A 524 -37.26 32.83 18.51
CA ARG A 524 -36.83 31.45 18.21
C ARG A 524 -37.09 31.13 16.73
N ASP A 525 -38.28 31.43 16.24
CA ASP A 525 -38.70 31.12 14.87
C ASP A 525 -37.87 31.92 13.84
N ILE A 526 -37.55 33.20 14.11
CA ILE A 526 -36.60 34.01 13.32
C ILE A 526 -35.20 33.37 13.28
N LEU A 527 -34.72 32.82 14.40
CA LEU A 527 -33.41 32.17 14.48
C LEU A 527 -33.39 30.81 13.75
N MET A 528 -34.49 30.04 13.79
CA MET A 528 -34.61 28.82 12.99
C MET A 528 -34.63 29.13 11.49
N CYS A 529 -35.37 30.17 11.07
CA CYS A 529 -35.35 30.69 9.70
C CYS A 529 -33.94 31.08 9.24
N PHE A 530 -33.15 31.74 10.12
CA PHE A 530 -31.76 32.09 9.84
C PHE A 530 -30.80 30.88 9.82
N THR A 531 -31.08 29.84 10.61
CA THR A 531 -30.33 28.57 10.60
C THR A 531 -30.49 27.87 9.26
N VAL A 532 -31.74 27.71 8.80
CA VAL A 532 -32.08 27.15 7.48
C VAL A 532 -31.46 27.96 6.35
N LEU A 533 -31.43 29.30 6.45
CA LEU A 533 -30.75 30.13 5.46
C LEU A 533 -29.23 29.87 5.39
N CYS A 534 -28.57 29.59 6.51
CA CYS A 534 -27.15 29.22 6.51
C CYS A 534 -26.92 27.85 5.86
N GLU A 535 -27.77 26.87 6.16
CA GLU A 535 -27.72 25.52 5.57
C GLU A 535 -27.98 25.55 4.05
N ALA A 536 -28.95 26.34 3.58
CA ALA A 536 -29.20 26.57 2.17
C ALA A 536 -28.05 27.34 1.46
N MET A 537 -27.37 28.24 2.18
CA MET A 537 -26.17 28.93 1.68
C MET A 537 -24.93 28.03 1.60
N ASP A 538 -24.84 26.95 2.37
CA ASP A 538 -23.75 25.98 2.29
C ASP A 538 -23.83 25.10 1.04
N GLY A 539 -25.04 24.76 0.60
CA GLY A 539 -25.30 23.98 -0.62
C GLY A 539 -25.12 24.76 -1.94
N ASN A 540 -24.62 26.00 -1.88
CA ASN A 540 -24.56 26.95 -2.98
C ASN A 540 -23.12 27.25 -3.46
N SER A 541 -23.01 28.00 -4.56
CA SER A 541 -21.73 28.25 -5.23
C SER A 541 -20.78 29.13 -4.40
N TRP A 542 -19.47 28.87 -4.52
CA TRP A 542 -18.40 29.57 -3.77
C TRP A 542 -18.54 31.09 -3.80
N THR A 543 -18.95 31.69 -4.92
CA THR A 543 -19.13 33.14 -5.04
C THR A 543 -20.26 33.67 -4.17
N VAL A 544 -21.41 32.98 -4.13
CA VAL A 544 -22.60 33.41 -3.38
C VAL A 544 -22.39 33.21 -1.89
N SER A 545 -21.98 32.01 -1.46
CA SER A 545 -21.77 31.67 -0.05
C SER A 545 -20.66 32.54 0.56
N LYS A 546 -19.56 32.77 -0.16
CA LYS A 546 -18.48 33.64 0.31
C LYS A 546 -18.94 35.09 0.46
N ALA A 547 -19.77 35.61 -0.44
CA ALA A 547 -20.31 36.97 -0.32
C ALA A 547 -21.25 37.09 0.90
N PHE A 548 -22.14 36.11 1.10
CA PHE A 548 -23.07 36.03 2.24
C PHE A 548 -22.31 36.02 3.58
N TYR A 549 -21.42 35.05 3.80
CA TYR A 549 -20.66 34.95 5.05
C TYR A 549 -19.68 36.12 5.26
N SER A 550 -19.15 36.74 4.19
CA SER A 550 -18.38 37.99 4.33
C SER A 550 -19.23 39.15 4.83
N SER A 551 -20.48 39.28 4.37
CA SER A 551 -21.37 40.38 4.77
C SER A 551 -21.72 40.35 6.27
N LEU A 552 -21.79 39.16 6.87
CA LEU A 552 -22.02 38.97 8.29
C LEU A 552 -20.88 39.54 9.15
N LEU A 553 -19.65 39.56 8.64
CA LEU A 553 -18.48 40.12 9.32
C LEU A 553 -18.29 41.62 9.08
N THR A 554 -18.67 42.13 7.90
CA THR A 554 -18.46 43.55 7.51
C THR A 554 -19.65 44.44 7.85
N THR A 555 -20.88 44.01 7.52
CA THR A 555 -22.10 44.81 7.61
C THR A 555 -22.92 44.45 8.85
N HIS A 556 -23.15 43.16 9.09
CA HIS A 556 -24.08 42.69 10.14
C HIS A 556 -23.39 42.26 11.44
N ARG A 557 -22.13 42.67 11.66
CA ARG A 557 -21.30 42.23 12.81
C ARG A 557 -21.95 42.43 14.18
N ALA A 558 -22.77 43.46 14.34
CA ALA A 558 -23.52 43.73 15.56
C ALA A 558 -24.55 42.61 15.89
N VAL A 559 -25.09 41.92 14.88
CA VAL A 559 -25.96 40.74 15.07
C VAL A 559 -25.12 39.55 15.57
N LEU A 560 -23.97 39.28 14.94
CA LEU A 560 -23.06 38.21 15.35
C LEU A 560 -22.55 38.38 16.80
N ASP A 561 -22.10 39.58 17.16
CA ASP A 561 -21.73 39.89 18.55
C ASP A 561 -22.95 39.82 19.49
N GLY A 562 -24.12 40.31 19.07
CA GLY A 562 -25.36 40.26 19.85
C GLY A 562 -25.83 38.83 20.18
N LEU A 563 -25.77 37.91 19.21
CA LEU A 563 -26.06 36.49 19.41
C LEU A 563 -25.10 35.86 20.43
N LEU A 564 -23.80 36.16 20.32
CA LEU A 564 -22.80 35.65 21.25
C LEU A 564 -23.03 36.14 22.69
N TYR A 565 -23.38 37.40 22.90
CA TYR A 565 -23.75 37.91 24.23
C TYR A 565 -25.11 37.38 24.72
N GLY A 566 -26.04 37.04 23.82
CA GLY A 566 -27.33 36.44 24.15
C GLY A 566 -27.20 35.17 25.01
N LEU A 567 -26.17 34.36 24.77
CA LEU A 567 -25.82 33.17 25.55
C LEU A 567 -25.31 33.46 26.99
N THR A 568 -25.17 34.73 27.38
CA THR A 568 -24.70 35.15 28.72
C THR A 568 -25.74 35.90 29.55
N ALA A 569 -26.95 36.12 29.01
CA ALA A 569 -28.05 36.70 29.78
C ALA A 569 -28.47 35.75 30.93
N PRO A 570 -28.77 36.27 32.14
CA PRO A 570 -29.02 35.43 33.31
C PRO A 570 -30.43 34.80 33.28
N GLN A 571 -30.57 33.70 32.51
CA GLN A 571 -31.79 32.90 32.37
C GLN A 571 -31.60 31.42 32.75
N LEU A 572 -30.43 31.01 33.26
CA LEU A 572 -30.16 29.64 33.72
C LEU A 572 -30.42 29.50 35.24
N PRO A 573 -31.54 28.90 35.69
CA PRO A 573 -31.89 28.78 37.10
C PRO A 573 -31.14 27.62 37.79
N PHE A 574 -29.81 27.73 37.90
CA PHE A 574 -29.05 26.82 38.76
C PHE A 574 -29.40 27.07 40.23
N HIS A 575 -29.98 26.03 40.85
CA HIS A 575 -30.49 25.98 42.24
C HIS A 575 -31.80 26.73 42.51
N SER A 576 -32.92 26.05 42.28
CA SER A 576 -34.10 26.23 43.13
C SER A 576 -33.76 25.78 44.57
N PRO A 577 -34.08 26.58 45.61
CA PRO A 577 -33.81 26.19 47.00
C PRO A 577 -34.77 25.07 47.44
N PRO A 578 -34.34 24.17 48.34
CA PRO A 578 -35.15 23.04 48.79
C PRO A 578 -36.38 23.54 49.58
N GLY A 579 -37.54 23.55 48.91
CA GLY A 579 -38.82 24.00 49.48
C GLY A 579 -39.66 24.87 48.54
N ALA A 580 -39.14 25.32 47.40
CA ALA A 580 -39.96 25.98 46.37
C ALA A 580 -40.96 25.00 45.72
N PRO A 581 -42.18 25.43 45.37
CA PRO A 581 -43.14 24.58 44.64
C PRO A 581 -42.58 24.23 43.24
N GLN A 582 -42.94 23.04 42.75
CA GLN A 582 -42.52 22.59 41.42
C GLN A 582 -43.18 23.46 40.33
N VAL A 583 -42.35 24.17 39.56
CA VAL A 583 -42.77 24.73 38.26
C VAL A 583 -43.07 23.55 37.34
N SER A 584 -44.22 23.59 36.65
CA SER A 584 -44.67 22.52 35.75
C SER A 584 -43.74 22.38 34.54
N GLN A 585 -43.44 21.14 34.15
CA GLN A 585 -42.52 20.79 33.05
C GLN A 585 -42.63 21.66 31.77
N PRO A 586 -43.82 21.93 31.19
CA PRO A 586 -43.92 22.76 29.99
C PRO A 586 -43.32 24.17 30.16
N LEU A 587 -43.49 24.82 31.32
CA LEU A 587 -42.91 26.15 31.59
C LEU A 587 -41.38 26.12 31.68
N ARG A 588 -40.78 24.94 31.87
CA ARG A 588 -39.33 24.76 31.84
C ARG A 588 -38.84 24.54 30.42
N GLU A 589 -39.49 23.63 29.68
CA GLU A 589 -39.19 23.35 28.28
C GLU A 589 -39.30 24.64 27.43
N GLN A 590 -40.38 25.41 27.60
CA GLN A 590 -40.58 26.73 26.98
C GLN A 590 -39.49 27.77 27.33
N SER A 591 -38.77 27.62 28.46
CA SER A 591 -37.71 28.55 28.88
C SER A 591 -36.31 28.18 28.35
N GLU A 592 -36.13 26.95 27.87
CA GLU A 592 -34.84 26.42 27.42
C GLU A 592 -34.65 26.53 25.88
N ASP A 593 -35.72 26.88 25.14
CA ASP A 593 -35.79 26.99 23.67
C ASP A 593 -34.90 28.08 23.05
N LEU A 594 -34.98 29.33 23.54
CA LEU A 594 -34.31 30.48 22.88
C LEU A 594 -32.77 30.39 22.92
N PRO A 595 -32.11 30.03 24.03
CA PRO A 595 -30.66 29.76 24.03
C PRO A 595 -30.28 28.61 23.09
N GLY A 596 -31.17 27.62 22.92
CA GLY A 596 -31.04 26.56 21.93
C GLY A 596 -30.92 27.11 20.53
N ALA A 597 -31.92 27.87 20.07
CA ALA A 597 -31.93 28.48 18.74
C ALA A 597 -30.74 29.42 18.49
N ILE A 598 -30.31 30.22 19.48
CA ILE A 598 -29.10 31.05 19.38
C ILE A 598 -27.84 30.17 19.17
N SER A 599 -27.73 29.07 19.91
CA SER A 599 -26.59 28.15 19.79
C SER A 599 -26.56 27.41 18.44
N SER A 600 -27.74 27.02 17.91
CA SER A 600 -27.88 26.41 16.58
C SER A 600 -27.49 27.37 15.46
N VAL A 601 -27.94 28.63 15.50
CA VAL A 601 -27.51 29.68 14.56
C VAL A 601 -25.99 29.84 14.58
N LEU A 602 -25.39 29.99 15.76
CA LEU A 602 -23.94 30.17 15.88
C LEU A 602 -23.17 28.95 15.34
N ALA A 603 -23.67 27.73 15.57
CA ALA A 603 -23.10 26.52 14.99
C ALA A 603 -23.19 26.53 13.45
N ALA A 604 -24.37 26.82 12.88
CA ALA A 604 -24.57 26.88 11.44
C ALA A 604 -23.74 27.98 10.75
N MET A 605 -23.50 29.12 11.41
CA MET A 605 -22.68 30.20 10.87
C MET A 605 -21.17 29.89 10.80
N CYS A 606 -20.65 29.03 11.68
CA CYS A 606 -19.19 28.78 11.80
C CYS A 606 -18.73 27.36 11.44
N THR A 607 -19.62 26.36 11.47
CA THR A 607 -19.27 24.97 11.15
C THR A 607 -19.15 24.78 9.65
N ALA A 608 -18.00 24.29 9.18
CA ALA A 608 -17.76 24.03 7.76
C ALA A 608 -18.61 22.83 7.26
N PRO A 609 -19.34 22.93 6.14
CA PRO A 609 -20.09 21.82 5.56
C PRO A 609 -19.14 20.78 4.96
N VAL A 610 -19.53 19.51 5.09
CA VAL A 610 -18.77 18.36 4.58
C VAL A 610 -18.85 18.31 3.05
N GLY A 611 -17.72 18.03 2.38
CA GLY A 611 -17.65 17.82 0.94
C GLY A 611 -17.86 19.08 0.06
N LEU A 612 -18.08 20.25 0.65
CA LEU A 612 -18.34 21.50 -0.06
C LEU A 612 -17.31 22.59 0.33
N PRO A 613 -16.13 22.64 -0.31
CA PRO A 613 -15.08 23.62 -0.01
C PRO A 613 -15.46 25.07 -0.37
N GLY A 614 -16.68 25.33 -0.86
CA GLY A 614 -17.14 26.61 -1.37
C GLY A 614 -17.22 27.73 -0.33
N CYS A 615 -17.57 27.44 0.92
CA CYS A 615 -17.75 28.47 1.97
C CYS A 615 -16.69 28.46 3.08
N TRP A 616 -15.77 27.49 3.08
CA TRP A 616 -14.84 27.21 4.19
C TRP A 616 -14.06 28.46 4.64
N GLU A 617 -13.37 29.15 3.71
CA GLU A 617 -12.58 30.36 4.00
C GLU A 617 -13.38 31.47 4.71
N ALA A 618 -14.69 31.57 4.45
CA ALA A 618 -15.54 32.61 5.00
C ALA A 618 -16.11 32.22 6.37
N LYS A 619 -16.46 30.94 6.56
CA LYS A 619 -16.83 30.41 7.87
C LYS A 619 -15.67 30.36 8.86
N GLU A 620 -14.44 30.07 8.40
CA GLU A 620 -13.24 30.15 9.24
C GLU A 620 -12.99 31.58 9.75
N GLN A 621 -13.32 32.62 8.97
CA GLN A 621 -13.25 34.01 9.45
C GLN A 621 -14.31 34.32 10.52
N ILE A 622 -15.51 33.73 10.42
CA ILE A 622 -16.54 33.82 11.47
C ILE A 622 -16.08 33.09 12.74
N ALA A 623 -15.58 31.86 12.60
CA ALA A 623 -14.99 31.09 13.69
C ALA A 623 -13.82 31.83 14.36
N GLN A 624 -12.98 32.54 13.60
CA GLN A 624 -11.87 33.32 14.14
C GLN A 624 -12.36 34.54 14.94
N HIS A 625 -13.36 35.29 14.43
CA HIS A 625 -13.97 36.39 15.19
C HIS A 625 -14.59 35.89 16.50
N LEU A 626 -15.31 34.75 16.47
CA LEU A 626 -15.84 34.12 17.68
C LEU A 626 -14.72 33.71 18.64
N ALA A 627 -13.69 33.00 18.16
CA ALA A 627 -12.54 32.58 18.97
C ALA A 627 -11.79 33.77 19.61
N ASP A 628 -11.65 34.89 18.90
CA ASP A 628 -11.08 36.14 19.41
C ASP A 628 -11.92 36.74 20.55
N GLN A 629 -13.25 36.60 20.53
CA GLN A 629 -14.12 37.01 21.63
C GLN A 629 -13.99 36.05 22.84
N LEU A 630 -13.95 34.73 22.61
CA LEU A 630 -13.76 33.70 23.66
C LEU A 630 -12.40 33.79 24.37
N THR A 631 -11.40 34.31 23.66
CA THR A 631 -10.03 34.53 24.15
C THR A 631 -9.90 35.76 25.08
N LYS A 632 -10.94 36.58 25.23
CA LYS A 632 -10.93 37.79 26.09
C LYS A 632 -11.46 37.48 27.49
N ASP A 633 -10.57 37.50 28.47
CA ASP A 633 -10.89 37.19 29.87
C ASP A 633 -11.84 38.20 30.56
N SER A 634 -12.19 39.32 29.91
CA SER A 634 -13.01 40.40 30.50
C SER A 634 -14.51 40.11 30.57
N ASN A 635 -15.02 39.08 29.88
CA ASN A 635 -16.45 39.00 29.51
C ASN A 635 -17.23 37.83 30.11
N HIS A 636 -16.61 36.92 30.89
CA HIS A 636 -17.20 35.66 31.39
C HIS A 636 -17.76 34.65 30.34
N LEU A 637 -17.92 35.05 29.08
CA LEU A 637 -18.35 34.25 27.92
C LEU A 637 -17.84 32.80 27.94
N ARG A 638 -16.52 32.62 28.02
CA ARG A 638 -15.86 31.30 27.98
C ARG A 638 -16.37 30.39 29.10
N SER A 639 -16.39 30.88 30.35
CA SER A 639 -16.89 30.13 31.50
C SER A 639 -18.40 29.83 31.43
N SER A 640 -19.22 30.75 30.91
CA SER A 640 -20.65 30.51 30.70
C SER A 640 -20.88 29.39 29.68
N LEU A 641 -20.20 29.44 28.54
CA LEU A 641 -20.29 28.43 27.49
C LEU A 641 -19.81 27.05 27.95
N ILE A 642 -18.70 26.99 28.70
CA ILE A 642 -18.22 25.74 29.31
C ILE A 642 -19.27 25.15 30.26
N SER A 643 -19.93 25.98 31.08
CA SER A 643 -21.01 25.49 31.97
C SER A 643 -22.25 25.00 31.19
N ALA A 644 -22.54 25.61 30.04
CA ALA A 644 -23.67 25.23 29.19
C ALA A 644 -23.47 23.90 28.43
N LEU A 645 -22.22 23.38 28.32
CA LEU A 645 -21.95 22.04 27.79
C LEU A 645 -22.60 20.92 28.61
N GLN A 646 -22.99 21.19 29.86
CA GLN A 646 -23.71 20.24 30.71
C GLN A 646 -25.24 20.27 30.49
N HIS A 647 -25.74 21.12 29.58
CA HIS A 647 -27.17 21.26 29.28
C HIS A 647 -27.62 20.31 28.16
N PRO A 648 -28.76 19.58 28.29
CA PRO A 648 -29.15 18.54 27.34
C PRO A 648 -29.37 19.00 25.89
N ILE A 649 -29.81 20.26 25.72
CA ILE A 649 -30.12 20.86 24.42
C ILE A 649 -28.92 21.67 23.87
N LEU A 650 -28.22 22.42 24.72
CA LEU A 650 -27.17 23.36 24.28
C LEU A 650 -25.84 22.66 23.96
N CYS A 651 -25.64 21.45 24.47
CA CYS A 651 -24.38 20.71 24.33
C CYS A 651 -23.94 20.58 22.86
N LEU A 652 -24.77 20.03 21.97
CA LEU A 652 -24.35 19.72 20.59
C LEU A 652 -23.98 20.97 19.78
N PRO A 653 -24.81 22.06 19.72
CA PRO A 653 -24.42 23.23 18.95
C PRO A 653 -23.20 23.96 19.54
N LEU A 654 -23.08 24.02 20.88
CA LEU A 654 -21.92 24.64 21.52
C LEU A 654 -20.62 23.84 21.33
N LEU A 655 -20.69 22.50 21.27
CA LEU A 655 -19.56 21.66 20.85
C LEU A 655 -19.13 21.98 19.41
N LYS A 656 -20.07 22.11 18.47
CA LYS A 656 -19.78 22.49 17.06
C LYS A 656 -19.13 23.88 16.96
N VAL A 657 -19.62 24.85 17.74
CA VAL A 657 -19.00 26.20 17.83
C VAL A 657 -17.59 26.12 18.40
N LEU A 658 -17.38 25.42 19.53
CA LEU A 658 -16.06 25.28 20.14
C LEU A 658 -15.08 24.55 19.22
N TYR A 659 -15.50 23.49 18.54
CA TYR A 659 -14.69 22.78 17.55
C TYR A 659 -14.21 23.71 16.43
N SER A 660 -15.14 24.44 15.81
CA SER A 660 -14.85 25.40 14.74
C SER A 660 -13.90 26.51 15.20
N CYS A 661 -14.11 27.06 16.41
CA CYS A 661 -13.24 28.08 17.00
C CYS A 661 -11.83 27.53 17.33
N CYS A 662 -11.72 26.27 17.76
CA CYS A 662 -10.43 25.60 18.02
C CYS A 662 -9.70 25.20 16.73
N HIS A 663 -10.41 25.04 15.62
CA HIS A 663 -9.78 24.72 14.33
C HIS A 663 -8.86 25.87 13.90
N VAL A 664 -9.32 27.11 14.07
CA VAL A 664 -8.61 28.33 13.66
C VAL A 664 -7.71 28.93 14.75
N SER A 665 -8.09 28.84 16.04
CA SER A 665 -7.38 29.52 17.14
C SER A 665 -6.62 28.59 18.09
N GLU A 666 -5.32 28.42 17.83
CA GLU A 666 -4.35 27.75 18.72
C GLU A 666 -4.35 28.32 20.14
N ARG A 667 -4.56 29.64 20.29
CA ARG A 667 -4.63 30.29 21.61
C ARG A 667 -5.88 29.87 22.40
N LEU A 668 -7.00 29.61 21.74
CA LEU A 668 -8.19 29.07 22.41
C LEU A 668 -7.95 27.62 22.86
N CYS A 669 -7.26 26.80 22.07
CA CYS A 669 -6.85 25.45 22.45
C CYS A 669 -6.00 25.44 23.72
N HIS A 670 -5.01 26.34 23.83
CA HIS A 670 -4.21 26.48 25.05
C HIS A 670 -5.03 26.90 26.28
N LEU A 671 -6.03 27.77 26.12
CA LEU A 671 -6.90 28.17 27.22
C LEU A 671 -7.81 27.02 27.68
N LEU A 672 -8.47 26.32 26.75
CA LEU A 672 -9.34 25.18 27.07
C LEU A 672 -8.56 23.98 27.64
N GLY A 673 -7.35 23.72 27.14
CA GLY A 673 -6.45 22.70 27.67
C GLY A 673 -5.88 23.00 29.06
N GLN A 674 -6.00 24.24 29.54
CA GLN A 674 -5.59 24.66 30.89
C GLN A 674 -6.78 24.88 31.85
N GLU A 675 -8.01 24.97 31.36
CA GLU A 675 -9.20 25.26 32.17
C GLU A 675 -9.87 23.95 32.68
N PRO A 676 -9.78 23.61 33.97
CA PRO A 676 -10.15 22.27 34.44
C PRO A 676 -11.62 21.91 34.21
N LEU A 677 -12.52 22.89 34.29
CA LEU A 677 -13.96 22.71 34.06
C LEU A 677 -14.29 22.41 32.59
N ALA A 678 -13.48 22.89 31.64
CA ALA A 678 -13.64 22.56 30.22
C ALA A 678 -13.28 21.09 29.99
N LEU A 679 -12.09 20.67 30.43
CA LEU A 679 -11.66 19.29 30.33
C LEU A 679 -12.61 18.35 31.08
N GLU A 680 -12.98 18.64 32.33
CA GLU A 680 -13.91 17.80 33.10
C GLU A 680 -15.27 17.65 32.40
N SER A 681 -15.81 18.71 31.78
CA SER A 681 -17.07 18.63 31.04
C SER A 681 -16.94 17.79 29.77
N LEU A 682 -15.87 17.95 28.99
CA LEU A 682 -15.60 17.16 27.79
C LEU A 682 -15.32 15.68 28.12
N LEU A 683 -14.58 15.39 29.20
CA LEU A 683 -14.35 14.02 29.67
C LEU A 683 -15.67 13.35 30.11
N ASN A 684 -16.52 14.05 30.85
CA ASN A 684 -17.84 13.53 31.26
C ASN A 684 -18.80 13.33 30.07
N LEU A 685 -18.69 14.13 29.01
CA LEU A 685 -19.42 13.96 27.75
C LEU A 685 -18.93 12.73 26.96
N ALA A 686 -17.62 12.55 26.81
CA ALA A 686 -17.04 11.37 26.17
C ALA A 686 -17.38 10.07 26.92
N GLN A 687 -17.52 10.15 28.25
CA GLN A 687 -17.97 9.04 29.12
C GLN A 687 -19.50 8.82 29.10
N GLY A 688 -20.28 9.67 28.43
CA GLY A 688 -21.75 9.59 28.41
C GLY A 688 -22.42 9.78 29.78
N LYS A 689 -21.77 10.51 30.70
CA LYS A 689 -22.31 10.82 32.05
C LYS A 689 -23.29 11.98 32.05
N VAL A 690 -23.16 12.89 31.07
CA VAL A 690 -24.12 13.98 30.83
C VAL A 690 -25.31 13.42 30.04
N LYS A 691 -26.54 13.83 30.39
CA LYS A 691 -27.73 13.57 29.57
C LYS A 691 -27.80 14.61 28.45
N VAL A 692 -27.79 14.16 27.20
CA VAL A 692 -27.87 14.98 25.99
C VAL A 692 -28.94 14.37 25.09
N VAL A 693 -29.61 15.18 24.27
CA VAL A 693 -30.61 14.69 23.29
C VAL A 693 -29.92 13.77 22.28
N ASP A 694 -29.07 14.34 21.42
CA ASP A 694 -28.34 13.60 20.39
C ASP A 694 -27.00 13.10 20.94
N ARG A 695 -27.07 12.08 21.81
CA ARG A 695 -25.91 11.53 22.51
C ARG A 695 -24.78 11.13 21.56
N GLU A 696 -25.10 10.46 20.46
CA GLU A 696 -24.11 9.88 19.55
C GLU A 696 -23.30 10.98 18.85
N GLU A 697 -23.97 11.95 18.23
CA GLU A 697 -23.30 13.08 17.58
C GLU A 697 -22.57 13.97 18.59
N SER A 698 -23.14 14.17 19.78
CA SER A 698 -22.47 14.92 20.85
C SER A 698 -21.18 14.24 21.32
N THR A 699 -21.15 12.91 21.41
CA THR A 699 -19.93 12.16 21.69
C THR A 699 -18.94 12.22 20.51
N GLU A 700 -19.41 12.17 19.25
CA GLU A 700 -18.57 12.33 18.05
C GLU A 700 -17.83 13.68 18.03
N VAL A 701 -18.55 14.79 18.15
CA VAL A 701 -17.96 16.14 18.17
C VAL A 701 -17.04 16.32 19.38
N THR A 702 -17.38 15.73 20.53
CA THR A 702 -16.50 15.73 21.72
C THR A 702 -15.18 14.99 21.44
N LEU A 703 -15.21 13.82 20.80
CA LEU A 703 -14.01 13.04 20.47
C LEU A 703 -13.13 13.78 19.45
N TYR A 704 -13.72 14.41 18.42
CA TYR A 704 -12.95 15.23 17.47
C TYR A 704 -12.39 16.50 18.13
N LEU A 705 -13.11 17.18 19.03
CA LEU A 705 -12.59 18.33 19.79
C LEU A 705 -11.43 17.94 20.72
N LEU A 706 -11.52 16.81 21.42
CA LEU A 706 -10.42 16.29 22.23
C LEU A 706 -9.20 15.93 21.35
N SER A 707 -9.43 15.36 20.17
CA SER A 707 -8.37 15.08 19.18
C SER A 707 -7.73 16.37 18.66
N LEU A 708 -8.53 17.39 18.35
CA LEU A 708 -8.05 18.69 17.91
C LEU A 708 -7.19 19.38 18.98
N LEU A 709 -7.57 19.26 20.26
CA LEU A 709 -6.76 19.75 21.38
C LEU A 709 -5.42 19.01 21.48
N VAL A 710 -5.40 17.68 21.46
CA VAL A 710 -4.14 16.88 21.49
C VAL A 710 -3.24 17.21 20.29
N LEU A 711 -3.81 17.34 19.09
CA LEU A 711 -3.10 17.69 17.86
C LEU A 711 -2.49 19.11 17.91
N ARG A 712 -3.23 20.10 18.41
CA ARG A 712 -2.77 21.50 18.49
C ARG A 712 -1.77 21.72 19.62
N LEU A 713 -1.98 21.11 20.79
CA LEU A 713 -1.14 21.31 21.98
C LEU A 713 0.21 20.59 21.90
N GLN A 714 0.30 19.50 21.13
CA GLN A 714 1.44 18.57 21.07
C GLN A 714 1.84 17.96 22.43
N ASP A 715 0.96 18.08 23.43
CA ASP A 715 1.09 17.61 24.82
C ASP A 715 -0.28 17.07 25.28
N LEU A 716 -0.31 16.28 26.35
CA LEU A 716 -1.49 15.51 26.79
C LEU A 716 -2.31 16.27 27.85
N PRO A 717 -3.58 16.66 27.58
CA PRO A 717 -4.40 17.36 28.56
C PRO A 717 -4.65 16.54 29.83
N CYS A 718 -4.73 17.24 30.97
CA CYS A 718 -4.84 16.60 32.29
C CYS A 718 -6.04 15.63 32.39
N GLY A 719 -5.75 14.35 32.63
CA GLY A 719 -6.74 13.29 32.83
C GLY A 719 -7.00 12.39 31.62
N MET A 720 -6.55 12.76 30.42
CA MET A 720 -6.78 11.97 29.19
C MET A 720 -6.25 10.53 29.25
N GLU A 721 -5.16 10.28 29.99
CA GLU A 721 -4.61 8.93 30.24
C GLU A 721 -5.66 7.93 30.73
N LYS A 722 -6.63 8.39 31.54
CA LYS A 722 -7.68 7.54 32.14
C LYS A 722 -8.82 7.25 31.17
N LEU A 723 -9.03 8.14 30.19
CA LEU A 723 -10.10 8.03 29.21
C LEU A 723 -9.77 6.98 28.13
N GLY A 724 -8.49 6.62 27.94
CA GLY A 724 -8.04 5.68 26.91
C GLY A 724 -8.75 4.32 26.92
N SER A 725 -9.02 3.75 28.10
CA SER A 725 -9.80 2.51 28.22
C SER A 725 -11.29 2.69 27.90
N GLU A 726 -11.86 3.87 28.19
CA GLU A 726 -13.27 4.15 27.92
C GLU A 726 -13.49 4.41 26.41
N ILE A 727 -12.61 5.17 25.75
CA ILE A 727 -12.62 5.33 24.28
C ILE A 727 -12.36 3.98 23.60
N ALA A 728 -11.48 3.12 24.15
CA ALA A 728 -11.28 1.77 23.64
C ALA A 728 -12.57 0.93 23.66
N THR A 729 -13.45 1.09 24.66
CA THR A 729 -14.79 0.46 24.62
C THR A 729 -15.71 1.08 23.57
N VAL A 730 -15.72 2.41 23.39
CA VAL A 730 -16.50 3.07 22.32
C VAL A 730 -16.04 2.58 20.93
N PHE A 731 -14.74 2.51 20.70
CA PHE A 731 -14.15 2.02 19.46
C PHE A 731 -14.52 0.56 19.16
N THR A 732 -14.54 -0.32 20.18
CA THR A 732 -14.77 -1.77 19.98
C THR A 732 -16.25 -2.20 20.02
N HIS A 733 -17.11 -1.46 20.71
CA HIS A 733 -18.51 -1.87 20.97
C HIS A 733 -19.56 -0.95 20.33
N SER A 734 -19.18 0.15 19.68
CA SER A 734 -20.14 1.03 18.98
C SER A 734 -20.59 0.44 17.65
N HIS A 735 -21.90 0.50 17.38
CA HIS A 735 -22.48 0.22 16.06
C HIS A 735 -22.53 1.46 15.16
N VAL A 736 -22.17 2.65 15.65
CA VAL A 736 -22.18 3.91 14.89
C VAL A 736 -20.80 4.14 14.29
N VAL A 737 -20.72 4.16 12.96
CA VAL A 737 -19.45 4.24 12.20
C VAL A 737 -18.67 5.52 12.54
N SER A 738 -19.34 6.67 12.63
CA SER A 738 -18.70 7.94 12.91
C SER A 738 -18.07 8.00 14.31
N LEU A 739 -18.73 7.40 15.31
CA LEU A 739 -18.15 7.19 16.64
C LEU A 739 -16.92 6.28 16.62
N VAL A 740 -16.92 5.20 15.82
CA VAL A 740 -15.76 4.31 15.69
C VAL A 740 -14.58 5.07 15.04
N SER A 741 -14.83 5.86 13.98
CA SER A 741 -13.81 6.70 13.34
C SER A 741 -13.26 7.80 14.27
N ALA A 742 -14.13 8.53 14.98
CA ALA A 742 -13.73 9.58 15.91
C ALA A 742 -12.97 9.02 17.13
N ALA A 743 -13.41 7.88 17.68
CA ALA A 743 -12.70 7.17 18.74
C ALA A 743 -11.33 6.66 18.27
N ALA A 744 -11.25 6.14 17.04
CA ALA A 744 -9.98 5.68 16.47
C ALA A 744 -8.99 6.83 16.21
N CYS A 745 -9.48 7.99 15.76
CA CYS A 745 -8.69 9.21 15.61
C CYS A 745 -8.03 9.62 16.95
N LEU A 746 -8.83 9.70 18.02
CA LEU A 746 -8.34 10.06 19.34
C LEU A 746 -7.36 9.01 19.90
N LEU A 747 -7.69 7.72 19.82
CA LEU A 747 -6.79 6.63 20.26
C LEU A 747 -5.47 6.62 19.48
N GLY A 748 -5.50 6.88 18.17
CA GLY A 748 -4.31 7.00 17.33
C GLY A 748 -3.39 8.14 17.76
N GLN A 749 -3.93 9.28 18.17
CA GLN A 749 -3.13 10.40 18.69
C GLN A 749 -2.62 10.13 20.12
N LEU A 750 -3.46 9.57 21.00
CA LEU A 750 -3.06 9.15 22.35
C LEU A 750 -1.92 8.12 22.31
N GLY A 751 -1.97 7.17 21.36
CA GLY A 751 -0.92 6.18 21.14
C GLY A 751 0.39 6.78 20.63
N GLN A 752 0.34 7.83 19.79
CA GLN A 752 1.53 8.61 19.40
C GLN A 752 2.17 9.33 20.58
N GLN A 753 1.35 9.84 21.52
CA GLN A 753 1.81 10.42 22.79
C GLN A 753 2.20 9.37 23.85
N GLY A 754 2.23 8.08 23.49
CA GLY A 754 2.72 6.99 24.34
C GLY A 754 1.72 6.40 25.32
N VAL A 755 0.44 6.78 25.25
CA VAL A 755 -0.64 6.16 26.06
C VAL A 755 -0.90 4.74 25.55
N THR A 756 -0.75 3.75 26.42
CA THR A 756 -0.98 2.34 26.07
C THR A 756 -2.38 1.87 26.45
N PHE A 757 -3.10 1.28 25.50
CA PHE A 757 -4.41 0.66 25.67
C PHE A 757 -4.35 -0.84 25.35
N ASP A 758 -5.04 -1.68 26.12
CA ASP A 758 -5.10 -3.14 25.93
C ASP A 758 -6.34 -3.49 25.10
N LEU A 759 -6.15 -3.64 23.78
CA LEU A 759 -7.20 -3.95 22.80
C LEU A 759 -6.94 -5.35 22.22
N GLN A 760 -7.89 -6.28 22.36
CA GLN A 760 -7.68 -7.65 21.87
C GLN A 760 -7.81 -7.72 20.34
N PRO A 761 -6.95 -8.49 19.62
CA PRO A 761 -6.97 -8.58 18.16
C PRO A 761 -8.36 -8.82 17.55
N GLY A 762 -9.14 -9.77 18.08
CA GLY A 762 -10.48 -10.07 17.54
C GLY A 762 -11.48 -8.90 17.68
N GLU A 763 -11.37 -8.10 18.74
CA GLU A 763 -12.29 -6.99 19.03
C GLU A 763 -12.06 -5.82 18.08
N TRP A 764 -10.80 -5.38 17.91
CA TRP A 764 -10.51 -4.26 17.01
C TRP A 764 -10.54 -4.65 15.53
N ILE A 765 -10.23 -5.91 15.17
CA ILE A 765 -10.45 -6.41 13.79
C ILE A 765 -11.94 -6.36 13.45
N ALA A 766 -12.82 -6.83 14.35
CA ALA A 766 -14.26 -6.78 14.13
C ALA A 766 -14.79 -5.34 13.98
N ALA A 767 -14.39 -4.44 14.89
CA ALA A 767 -14.80 -3.03 14.85
C ALA A 767 -14.30 -2.30 13.59
N ALA A 768 -13.04 -2.51 13.19
CA ALA A 768 -12.51 -1.95 11.95
C ALA A 768 -13.21 -2.51 10.71
N THR A 769 -13.48 -3.83 10.67
CA THR A 769 -14.23 -4.46 9.57
C THR A 769 -15.62 -3.85 9.46
N HIS A 770 -16.33 -3.67 10.58
CA HIS A 770 -17.65 -3.03 10.62
C HIS A 770 -17.61 -1.59 10.06
N ALA A 771 -16.70 -0.75 10.55
CA ALA A 771 -16.58 0.65 10.12
C ALA A 771 -16.17 0.80 8.64
N LEU A 772 -15.43 -0.16 8.08
CA LEU A 772 -15.06 -0.21 6.67
C LEU A 772 -16.16 -0.84 5.79
N SER A 773 -17.06 -1.65 6.35
CA SER A 773 -18.16 -2.30 5.61
C SER A 773 -19.38 -1.39 5.44
N ALA A 774 -19.76 -0.67 6.49
CA ALA A 774 -20.90 0.23 6.49
C ALA A 774 -20.64 1.52 5.67
N PRO A 775 -21.69 2.24 5.21
CA PRO A 775 -21.54 3.53 4.54
C PRO A 775 -20.98 4.60 5.49
N ALA A 776 -20.19 5.53 4.95
CA ALA A 776 -19.59 6.63 5.71
C ALA A 776 -20.53 7.86 5.74
N GLU A 777 -21.33 7.98 6.80
CA GLU A 777 -22.00 9.24 7.13
C GLU A 777 -21.00 10.21 7.77
N VAL A 778 -20.30 10.98 6.93
CA VAL A 778 -19.39 12.03 7.41
C VAL A 778 -20.22 13.25 7.80
N ARG A 779 -20.45 13.45 9.10
CA ARG A 779 -21.26 14.56 9.66
C ARG A 779 -20.43 15.80 10.01
N LEU A 780 -19.15 15.60 10.32
CA LEU A 780 -18.18 16.65 10.62
C LEU A 780 -16.82 16.26 10.03
N THR A 781 -16.03 17.24 9.58
CA THR A 781 -14.68 17.02 9.07
C THR A 781 -13.70 16.71 10.22
N PRO A 782 -12.90 15.63 10.14
CA PRO A 782 -11.88 15.32 11.16
C PRO A 782 -10.80 16.42 11.27
N PRO A 783 -10.13 16.55 12.43
CA PRO A 783 -9.20 17.65 12.69
C PRO A 783 -7.92 17.53 11.87
N GLY A 784 -7.37 18.67 11.46
CA GLY A 784 -6.06 18.74 10.79
C GLY A 784 -6.06 18.47 9.28
N GLY A 785 -7.25 18.33 8.67
CA GLY A 785 -7.38 17.97 7.24
C GLY A 785 -7.31 16.46 6.97
N CYS A 786 -7.40 15.63 8.01
CA CYS A 786 -7.49 14.19 7.88
C CYS A 786 -8.84 13.76 7.25
N GLY A 787 -8.80 12.72 6.41
CA GLY A 787 -10.00 12.04 5.93
C GLY A 787 -10.64 11.16 7.01
N PHE A 788 -11.92 10.84 6.85
CA PHE A 788 -12.73 10.08 7.80
C PHE A 788 -12.10 8.76 8.27
N TYR A 789 -11.40 8.04 7.38
CA TYR A 789 -10.74 6.78 7.71
C TYR A 789 -9.27 6.90 8.15
N ASP A 790 -8.66 8.09 8.10
CA ASP A 790 -7.24 8.28 8.42
C ASP A 790 -6.92 7.91 9.87
N GLY A 791 -7.79 8.32 10.82
CA GLY A 791 -7.64 7.99 12.24
C GLY A 791 -7.67 6.48 12.49
N LEU A 792 -8.54 5.76 11.79
CA LEU A 792 -8.62 4.30 11.82
C LEU A 792 -7.34 3.67 11.26
N LEU A 793 -6.87 4.11 10.10
CA LEU A 793 -5.62 3.63 9.49
C LEU A 793 -4.39 3.86 10.38
N ILE A 794 -4.30 5.03 11.01
CA ILE A 794 -3.21 5.39 11.92
C ILE A 794 -3.25 4.55 13.21
N LEU A 795 -4.43 4.29 13.78
CA LEU A 795 -4.58 3.40 14.93
C LEU A 795 -4.24 1.94 14.57
N LEU A 796 -4.73 1.44 13.44
CA LEU A 796 -4.43 0.09 12.96
C LEU A 796 -2.92 -0.11 12.73
N LEU A 797 -2.26 0.87 12.09
CA LEU A 797 -0.81 0.84 11.89
C LEU A 797 -0.05 0.78 13.22
N GLN A 798 -0.53 1.48 14.25
CA GLN A 798 0.04 1.37 15.59
C GLN A 798 -0.22 0.00 16.21
N LEU A 799 -1.46 -0.50 16.22
CA LEU A 799 -1.81 -1.81 16.81
C LEU A 799 -1.04 -2.98 16.16
N LEU A 800 -0.80 -2.93 14.85
CA LEU A 800 0.00 -3.94 14.14
C LEU A 800 1.52 -3.81 14.38
N THR A 801 2.04 -2.61 14.66
CA THR A 801 3.48 -2.38 14.91
C THR A 801 3.86 -2.39 16.40
N GLN A 802 2.88 -2.28 17.30
CA GLN A 802 3.04 -2.46 18.74
C GLN A 802 3.50 -3.88 19.08
N GLN A 803 4.29 -3.99 20.16
CA GLN A 803 5.05 -5.20 20.46
C GLN A 803 4.31 -6.10 21.45
N GLY A 804 3.11 -6.54 21.07
CA GLY A 804 2.20 -7.38 21.84
C GLY A 804 2.42 -8.90 21.72
N LYS A 805 1.52 -9.67 22.36
CA LYS A 805 1.47 -11.14 22.26
C LYS A 805 0.49 -11.56 21.15
N GLY A 806 0.98 -12.11 20.06
CA GLY A 806 0.15 -12.62 18.96
C GLY A 806 0.89 -12.54 17.63
N ASN A 807 0.16 -12.72 16.53
CA ASN A 807 0.58 -12.29 15.20
C ASN A 807 -0.57 -11.53 14.53
N PRO A 808 -0.95 -10.34 15.05
CA PRO A 808 -2.16 -9.63 14.63
C PRO A 808 -2.14 -9.25 13.14
N ILE A 809 -0.96 -9.19 12.52
CA ILE A 809 -0.79 -8.96 11.09
C ILE A 809 -1.29 -10.15 10.28
N ARG A 810 -0.97 -11.39 10.70
CA ARG A 810 -1.52 -12.60 10.09
C ARG A 810 -3.01 -12.75 10.37
N ASP A 811 -3.43 -12.43 11.59
CA ASP A 811 -4.84 -12.49 11.99
C ASP A 811 -5.68 -11.52 11.14
N MET A 812 -5.20 -10.28 10.93
CA MET A 812 -5.81 -9.33 9.98
C MET A 812 -5.76 -9.83 8.53
N ALA A 813 -4.58 -10.21 8.02
CA ALA A 813 -4.38 -10.56 6.61
C ALA A 813 -5.10 -11.84 6.16
N SER A 814 -5.48 -12.71 7.11
CA SER A 814 -6.33 -13.88 6.85
C SER A 814 -7.80 -13.68 7.18
N SER A 815 -8.19 -12.46 7.57
CA SER A 815 -9.59 -12.07 7.81
C SER A 815 -10.17 -11.24 6.66
N GLU A 816 -11.50 -11.17 6.60
CA GLU A 816 -12.25 -10.33 5.65
C GLU A 816 -11.91 -8.83 5.80
N MET A 817 -11.36 -8.41 6.95
CA MET A 817 -10.91 -7.03 7.15
C MET A 817 -9.95 -6.58 6.05
N TRP A 818 -9.04 -7.44 5.59
CA TRP A 818 -8.05 -7.08 4.56
C TRP A 818 -8.71 -6.82 3.20
N THR A 819 -9.69 -7.63 2.78
CA THR A 819 -10.39 -7.43 1.50
C THR A 819 -11.37 -6.25 1.57
N VAL A 820 -12.09 -6.10 2.68
CA VAL A 820 -13.00 -4.95 2.93
C VAL A 820 -12.23 -3.63 2.95
N LEU A 821 -11.04 -3.59 3.56
CA LEU A 821 -10.13 -2.43 3.57
C LEU A 821 -9.82 -1.94 2.15
N TRP A 822 -9.33 -2.82 1.27
CA TRP A 822 -8.98 -2.45 -0.10
C TRP A 822 -10.22 -2.10 -0.94
N HIS A 823 -11.36 -2.76 -0.74
CA HIS A 823 -12.61 -2.41 -1.43
C HIS A 823 -13.12 -1.01 -1.01
N ARG A 824 -13.04 -0.65 0.28
CA ARG A 824 -13.40 0.69 0.76
C ARG A 824 -12.52 1.78 0.13
N PHE A 825 -11.23 1.55 -0.03
CA PHE A 825 -10.34 2.53 -0.66
C PHE A 825 -10.42 2.55 -2.19
N PHE A 826 -10.74 1.43 -2.85
CA PHE A 826 -11.10 1.42 -4.27
C PHE A 826 -12.31 2.34 -4.53
N MET A 827 -13.34 2.26 -3.68
CA MET A 827 -14.51 3.14 -3.72
C MET A 827 -14.16 4.60 -3.38
N ALA A 828 -13.36 4.86 -2.34
CA ALA A 828 -12.96 6.23 -1.96
C ALA A 828 -12.09 6.92 -3.02
N LEU A 829 -11.23 6.16 -3.73
CA LEU A 829 -10.47 6.64 -4.88
C LEU A 829 -11.30 6.75 -6.17
N ARG A 830 -12.59 6.34 -6.13
CA ARG A 830 -13.55 6.38 -7.24
C ARG A 830 -13.04 5.71 -8.52
N LEU A 831 -12.33 4.58 -8.39
CA LEU A 831 -11.94 3.77 -9.55
C LEU A 831 -13.21 3.29 -10.28
N PRO A 832 -13.23 3.29 -11.62
CA PRO A 832 -14.28 2.61 -12.35
C PRO A 832 -14.20 1.10 -12.05
N GLU A 833 -15.31 0.49 -11.67
CA GLU A 833 -15.42 -0.97 -11.71
C GLU A 833 -15.26 -1.45 -13.16
N GLU A 834 -14.70 -2.64 -13.36
CA GLU A 834 -14.54 -3.27 -14.68
C GLU A 834 -15.89 -3.83 -15.18
N ALA A 835 -16.89 -2.94 -15.27
CA ALA A 835 -18.22 -3.25 -15.74
C ALA A 835 -18.20 -3.67 -17.22
N SER A 836 -18.97 -4.71 -17.51
CA SER A 836 -19.10 -5.33 -18.83
C SER A 836 -19.33 -4.31 -19.96
N THR A 837 -18.64 -4.50 -21.08
CA THR A 837 -18.77 -3.67 -22.29
C THR A 837 -20.19 -3.61 -22.85
N GLN A 838 -20.96 -2.58 -22.48
CA GLN A 838 -22.10 -2.11 -23.26
C GLN A 838 -22.50 -0.66 -22.89
N GLU A 839 -22.66 0.16 -23.94
CA GLU A 839 -23.53 1.35 -23.98
C GLU A 839 -23.27 2.49 -22.97
N GLU A 840 -22.30 3.37 -23.28
CA GLU A 840 -22.52 4.84 -23.20
C GLU A 840 -21.51 5.65 -24.06
N GLU A 841 -21.67 5.60 -25.39
CA GLU A 841 -21.16 6.67 -26.26
C GLU A 841 -22.15 7.83 -26.28
N VAL A 842 -21.79 8.99 -25.70
CA VAL A 842 -21.98 10.36 -26.25
C VAL A 842 -21.64 11.42 -25.19
N SER A 843 -20.50 12.08 -25.34
CA SER A 843 -20.28 13.51 -25.02
C SER A 843 -18.88 13.95 -25.47
N LEU A 844 -18.79 15.05 -26.23
CA LEU A 844 -17.52 15.58 -26.75
C LEU A 844 -16.90 16.63 -25.80
N SER A 845 -16.58 16.19 -24.60
CA SER A 845 -15.62 16.82 -23.70
C SER A 845 -14.71 15.72 -23.15
N SER A 846 -13.43 16.01 -22.92
CA SER A 846 -12.51 15.01 -22.36
C SER A 846 -13.02 14.58 -20.97
N PRO A 847 -13.32 13.29 -20.73
CA PRO A 847 -13.77 12.86 -19.41
C PRO A 847 -12.63 13.12 -18.41
N GLN A 848 -12.85 14.08 -17.51
CA GLN A 848 -12.00 14.24 -16.35
C GLN A 848 -12.18 12.98 -15.51
N SER A 849 -11.08 12.25 -15.30
CA SER A 849 -11.09 11.10 -14.39
C SER A 849 -11.65 11.54 -13.03
N PRO A 850 -12.56 10.78 -12.40
CA PRO A 850 -13.19 11.20 -11.16
C PRO A 850 -12.15 11.53 -10.10
N GLU A 851 -12.29 12.69 -9.46
CA GLU A 851 -11.39 13.09 -8.36
C GLU A 851 -11.62 12.16 -7.15
N PRO A 852 -10.56 11.69 -6.46
CA PRO A 852 -10.67 10.95 -5.21
C PRO A 852 -11.48 11.69 -4.15
N ASP A 853 -12.16 10.93 -3.28
CA ASP A 853 -12.92 11.50 -2.17
C ASP A 853 -12.01 11.84 -0.98
N TRP A 854 -11.41 13.03 -1.04
CA TRP A 854 -10.54 13.56 0.01
C TRP A 854 -11.22 13.71 1.38
N THR A 855 -12.56 13.63 1.46
CA THR A 855 -13.27 13.62 2.75
C THR A 855 -13.19 12.26 3.44
N LEU A 856 -13.04 11.18 2.67
CA LEU A 856 -12.95 9.82 3.18
C LEU A 856 -11.51 9.40 3.50
N ILE A 857 -10.53 9.84 2.69
CA ILE A 857 -9.10 9.54 2.88
C ILE A 857 -8.23 10.70 2.40
N SER A 858 -7.30 11.18 3.25
CA SER A 858 -6.34 12.23 2.85
C SER A 858 -5.05 11.65 2.24
N PRO A 859 -4.15 12.48 1.68
CA PRO A 859 -2.78 12.08 1.35
C PRO A 859 -2.01 11.43 2.51
N GLN A 860 -2.25 11.88 3.75
CA GLN A 860 -1.67 11.26 4.94
C GLN A 860 -2.29 9.88 5.23
N GLY A 861 -3.61 9.74 5.05
CA GLY A 861 -4.33 8.47 5.12
C GLY A 861 -3.79 7.45 4.12
N MET A 862 -3.55 7.86 2.87
CA MET A 862 -2.95 6.96 1.87
C MET A 862 -1.53 6.53 2.23
N ALA A 863 -0.72 7.42 2.81
CA ALA A 863 0.60 7.05 3.33
C ALA A 863 0.49 6.07 4.52
N ALA A 864 -0.52 6.19 5.38
CA ALA A 864 -0.80 5.25 6.47
C ALA A 864 -1.27 3.88 5.94
N LEU A 865 -2.18 3.85 4.96
CA LEU A 865 -2.63 2.62 4.28
C LEU A 865 -1.48 1.88 3.60
N LEU A 866 -0.63 2.58 2.86
CA LEU A 866 0.54 1.98 2.20
C LEU A 866 1.61 1.53 3.21
N SER A 867 1.73 2.21 4.36
CA SER A 867 2.57 1.76 5.47
C SER A 867 2.01 0.50 6.16
N LEU A 868 0.69 0.41 6.32
CA LEU A 868 -0.02 -0.77 6.82
C LEU A 868 0.21 -1.97 5.89
N ALA A 869 0.09 -1.74 4.58
CA ALA A 869 0.39 -2.71 3.54
C ALA A 869 1.86 -3.15 3.60
N MET A 870 2.80 -2.21 3.69
CA MET A 870 4.23 -2.50 3.80
C MET A 870 4.56 -3.37 5.03
N ALA A 871 4.00 -3.05 6.19
CA ALA A 871 4.16 -3.83 7.41
C ALA A 871 3.60 -5.25 7.27
N THR A 872 2.48 -5.41 6.55
CA THR A 872 1.82 -6.70 6.29
C THR A 872 2.64 -7.55 5.32
N PHE A 873 3.00 -7.01 4.15
CA PHE A 873 3.86 -7.65 3.15
C PHE A 873 5.22 -8.04 3.72
N THR A 874 5.80 -7.24 4.62
CA THR A 874 7.11 -7.54 5.23
C THR A 874 7.07 -8.75 6.18
N GLN A 875 5.91 -9.11 6.74
CA GLN A 875 5.78 -10.17 7.74
C GLN A 875 5.08 -11.44 7.22
N GLU A 876 4.07 -11.31 6.35
CA GLU A 876 3.33 -12.44 5.76
C GLU A 876 3.34 -12.39 4.21
N PRO A 877 4.52 -12.25 3.55
CA PRO A 877 4.61 -11.92 2.12
C PRO A 877 3.91 -12.93 1.20
N GLN A 878 4.00 -14.23 1.50
CA GLN A 878 3.41 -15.27 0.64
C GLN A 878 1.88 -15.19 0.62
N LEU A 879 1.26 -14.78 1.74
CA LEU A 879 -0.18 -14.52 1.80
C LEU A 879 -0.53 -13.27 0.97
N CYS A 880 0.20 -12.17 1.16
CA CYS A 880 0.02 -10.93 0.39
C CYS A 880 0.19 -11.14 -1.13
N LEU A 881 1.18 -11.94 -1.56
CA LEU A 881 1.38 -12.30 -2.96
C LEU A 881 0.19 -13.10 -3.52
N SER A 882 -0.40 -14.00 -2.73
CA SER A 882 -1.60 -14.75 -3.14
C SER A 882 -2.86 -13.87 -3.30
N HIS A 883 -2.87 -12.65 -2.73
CA HIS A 883 -3.89 -11.64 -3.01
C HIS A 883 -3.57 -10.78 -4.25
N LEU A 884 -2.30 -10.60 -4.60
CA LEU A 884 -1.89 -9.92 -5.83
C LEU A 884 -2.07 -10.78 -7.09
N SER A 885 -1.92 -12.10 -6.98
CA SER A 885 -2.05 -13.04 -8.11
C SER A 885 -3.51 -13.37 -8.50
N GLN A 886 -4.50 -12.78 -7.83
CA GLN A 886 -5.92 -12.99 -8.13
C GLN A 886 -6.34 -12.12 -9.31
N ARG A 887 -7.01 -12.70 -10.31
CA ARG A 887 -7.58 -11.94 -11.44
C ARG A 887 -8.63 -10.96 -10.93
N GLY A 888 -8.55 -9.70 -11.38
CA GLY A 888 -9.42 -8.64 -10.86
C GLY A 888 -9.12 -8.28 -9.39
N SER A 889 -7.90 -8.52 -8.91
CA SER A 889 -7.51 -8.15 -7.54
C SER A 889 -7.65 -6.64 -7.33
N ILE A 890 -8.60 -6.26 -6.45
CA ILE A 890 -8.84 -4.88 -6.04
C ILE A 890 -7.54 -4.23 -5.56
N LEU A 891 -6.74 -4.94 -4.77
CA LEU A 891 -5.41 -4.51 -4.33
C LEU A 891 -4.50 -4.18 -5.51
N MET A 892 -4.41 -5.05 -6.52
CA MET A 892 -3.57 -4.80 -7.69
C MET A 892 -4.10 -3.62 -8.52
N SER A 893 -5.41 -3.55 -8.79
CA SER A 893 -6.00 -2.42 -9.53
C SER A 893 -5.85 -1.08 -8.80
N THR A 894 -5.93 -1.05 -7.46
CA THR A 894 -5.59 0.13 -6.67
C THR A 894 -4.10 0.50 -6.82
N LEU A 895 -3.16 -0.45 -6.70
CA LEU A 895 -1.73 -0.16 -6.89
C LEU A 895 -1.41 0.32 -8.33
N LYS A 896 -2.07 -0.24 -9.35
CA LYS A 896 -1.97 0.21 -10.76
C LYS A 896 -2.47 1.66 -10.92
N HIS A 897 -3.59 2.00 -10.29
CA HIS A 897 -4.19 3.35 -10.32
C HIS A 897 -3.37 4.39 -9.56
N LEU A 898 -2.78 4.04 -8.40
CA LEU A 898 -1.95 4.96 -7.60
C LEU A 898 -0.65 5.41 -8.31
N LEU A 899 -0.26 4.77 -9.42
CA LEU A 899 0.82 5.22 -10.30
C LEU A 899 0.34 6.03 -11.51
N SER A 900 -0.97 6.13 -11.74
CA SER A 900 -1.52 6.75 -12.96
C SER A 900 -1.31 8.29 -12.99
N PRO A 901 -1.03 8.89 -14.17
CA PRO A 901 -0.82 10.34 -14.27
C PRO A 901 -2.02 11.18 -13.85
N SER A 902 -3.24 10.68 -14.09
CA SER A 902 -4.48 11.29 -13.64
C SER A 902 -4.57 11.34 -12.12
N PHE A 903 -4.39 10.22 -11.43
CA PHE A 903 -4.37 10.18 -9.96
C PHE A 903 -3.28 11.09 -9.38
N LEU A 904 -2.06 10.99 -9.91
CA LEU A 904 -0.92 11.77 -9.42
C LEU A 904 -1.05 13.27 -9.71
N HIS A 905 -1.86 13.68 -10.69
CA HIS A 905 -2.25 15.08 -10.85
C HIS A 905 -3.15 15.54 -9.70
N HIS A 906 -4.23 14.82 -9.39
CA HIS A 906 -5.14 15.17 -8.29
C HIS A 906 -4.43 15.16 -6.93
N LEU A 907 -3.59 14.15 -6.66
CA LEU A 907 -2.73 14.12 -5.47
C LEU A 907 -1.75 15.32 -5.43
N GLY A 908 -1.30 15.84 -6.57
CA GLY A 908 -0.50 17.05 -6.64
C GLY A 908 -1.24 18.34 -6.29
N GLN A 909 -2.58 18.38 -6.44
CA GLN A 909 -3.44 19.53 -6.09
C GLN A 909 -4.01 19.43 -4.67
N ALA A 910 -4.11 18.22 -4.10
CA ALA A 910 -4.70 17.98 -2.79
C ALA A 910 -3.93 18.69 -1.65
N PRO A 911 -4.59 19.09 -0.54
CA PRO A 911 -3.92 19.68 0.62
C PRO A 911 -2.78 18.80 1.14
N GLN A 912 -1.57 19.37 1.26
CA GLN A 912 -0.31 18.68 1.59
C GLN A 912 0.11 17.54 0.61
N GLY A 913 -0.68 17.26 -0.44
CA GLY A 913 -0.51 16.07 -1.27
C GLY A 913 0.80 16.02 -2.05
N SER A 914 1.39 17.17 -2.37
CA SER A 914 2.72 17.28 -2.97
C SER A 914 3.87 16.78 -2.07
N GLU A 915 3.71 16.82 -0.74
CA GLU A 915 4.67 16.25 0.22
C GLU A 915 4.55 14.72 0.30
N PHE A 916 3.32 14.20 0.20
CA PHE A 916 3.03 12.77 0.24
C PHE A 916 3.19 12.06 -1.12
N LEU A 917 3.19 12.78 -2.25
CA LEU A 917 3.29 12.18 -3.59
C LEU A 917 4.51 11.25 -3.74
N PRO A 918 5.74 11.62 -3.35
CA PRO A 918 6.87 10.70 -3.40
C PRO A 918 6.72 9.51 -2.46
N VAL A 919 6.08 9.70 -1.29
CA VAL A 919 5.84 8.63 -0.31
C VAL A 919 4.89 7.58 -0.87
N VAL A 920 3.78 8.01 -1.50
CA VAL A 920 2.81 7.13 -2.17
C VAL A 920 3.49 6.36 -3.30
N VAL A 921 4.14 7.05 -4.23
CA VAL A 921 4.82 6.44 -5.39
C VAL A 921 5.88 5.42 -4.96
N LEU A 922 6.76 5.78 -4.03
CA LEU A 922 7.83 4.89 -3.57
C LEU A 922 7.27 3.69 -2.81
N SER A 923 6.23 3.85 -2.00
CA SER A 923 5.62 2.73 -1.27
C SER A 923 4.95 1.73 -2.22
N VAL A 924 4.23 2.21 -3.24
CA VAL A 924 3.67 1.35 -4.29
C VAL A 924 4.79 0.62 -5.05
N CYS A 925 5.89 1.31 -5.41
CA CYS A 925 7.05 0.67 -6.04
C CYS A 925 7.71 -0.38 -5.13
N GLN A 926 7.75 -0.19 -3.81
CA GLN A 926 8.25 -1.19 -2.86
C GLN A 926 7.33 -2.42 -2.82
N LEU A 927 6.00 -2.24 -2.74
CA LEU A 927 5.03 -3.35 -2.75
C LEU A 927 5.15 -4.18 -4.02
N LEU A 928 5.23 -3.54 -5.19
CA LEU A 928 5.43 -4.20 -6.48
C LEU A 928 6.84 -4.81 -6.67
N CYS A 929 7.78 -4.60 -5.74
CA CYS A 929 9.08 -5.30 -5.75
C CYS A 929 9.06 -6.65 -5.02
N PHE A 930 8.09 -6.93 -4.14
CA PHE A 930 8.03 -8.20 -3.40
C PHE A 930 8.02 -9.46 -4.30
N PRO A 931 7.30 -9.52 -5.44
CA PRO A 931 7.31 -10.68 -6.35
C PRO A 931 8.70 -11.04 -6.89
N PHE A 932 9.64 -10.10 -6.90
CA PHE A 932 11.00 -10.28 -7.42
C PHE A 932 12.08 -10.34 -6.32
N ALA A 933 11.73 -10.03 -5.08
CA ALA A 933 12.65 -9.98 -3.94
C ALA A 933 12.71 -11.29 -3.14
N LEU A 934 11.80 -12.23 -3.44
CA LEU A 934 11.57 -13.46 -2.72
C LEU A 934 11.68 -14.67 -3.64
N ASP A 935 11.82 -15.85 -3.04
CA ASP A 935 11.59 -17.13 -3.72
C ASP A 935 10.06 -17.32 -3.78
N VAL A 936 9.48 -17.13 -4.96
CA VAL A 936 8.02 -17.15 -5.22
C VAL A 936 7.73 -18.27 -6.21
N ASP A 937 6.60 -18.94 -6.03
CA ASP A 937 6.16 -19.98 -6.97
C ASP A 937 5.95 -19.40 -8.38
N ALA A 938 6.27 -20.20 -9.40
CA ALA A 938 6.22 -19.76 -10.80
C ALA A 938 4.80 -19.37 -11.23
N ASP A 939 3.77 -20.10 -10.80
CA ASP A 939 2.39 -19.86 -11.18
C ASP A 939 1.85 -18.58 -10.52
N LEU A 940 2.28 -18.29 -9.28
CA LEU A 940 1.97 -17.04 -8.57
C LEU A 940 2.64 -15.84 -9.26
N LEU A 941 3.90 -15.97 -9.67
CA LEU A 941 4.63 -14.90 -10.36
C LEU A 941 4.06 -14.66 -11.78
N GLU A 942 3.69 -15.71 -12.52
CA GLU A 942 3.03 -15.57 -13.83
C GLU A 942 1.66 -14.87 -13.69
N GLY A 943 0.87 -15.23 -12.67
CA GLY A 943 -0.40 -14.55 -12.37
C GLY A 943 -0.24 -13.05 -12.07
N VAL A 944 0.76 -12.69 -11.27
CA VAL A 944 1.09 -11.27 -10.97
C VAL A 944 1.60 -10.52 -12.21
N LEU A 945 2.42 -11.14 -13.04
CA LEU A 945 2.97 -10.51 -14.25
C LEU A 945 1.91 -10.34 -15.35
N ALA A 946 0.95 -11.26 -15.47
CA ALA A 946 -0.14 -11.15 -16.43
C ALA A 946 -1.01 -9.90 -16.19
N ASP A 947 -1.50 -9.71 -14.95
CA ASP A 947 -2.36 -8.58 -14.59
C ASP A 947 -1.65 -7.21 -14.64
N LEU A 948 -0.31 -7.21 -14.55
CA LEU A 948 0.52 -6.05 -14.83
C LEU A 948 0.76 -5.82 -16.33
N THR A 949 0.90 -6.88 -17.14
CA THR A 949 1.12 -6.80 -18.60
C THR A 949 -0.05 -6.13 -19.32
N ASP A 950 -1.28 -6.39 -18.88
CA ASP A 950 -2.49 -5.77 -19.43
C ASP A 950 -2.66 -4.27 -19.03
N SER A 951 -1.65 -3.63 -18.45
CA SER A 951 -1.76 -2.29 -17.84
C SER A 951 -0.64 -1.30 -18.23
N GLU A 952 -0.93 0.00 -18.13
CA GLU A 952 0.03 1.05 -18.49
C GLU A 952 1.19 1.27 -17.47
N VAL A 953 1.43 0.33 -16.54
CA VAL A 953 2.41 0.48 -15.43
C VAL A 953 3.84 0.84 -15.86
N THR A 954 4.42 0.25 -16.91
CA THR A 954 5.80 0.61 -17.33
C THR A 954 5.85 2.04 -17.89
N ALA A 955 4.80 2.47 -18.58
CA ALA A 955 4.66 3.84 -19.08
C ALA A 955 4.49 4.82 -17.91
N HIS A 956 3.61 4.50 -16.96
CA HIS A 956 3.39 5.25 -15.73
C HIS A 956 4.70 5.43 -14.93
N LEU A 957 5.41 4.35 -14.62
CA LEU A 957 6.69 4.39 -13.88
C LEU A 957 7.71 5.33 -14.55
N LEU A 958 7.81 5.29 -15.89
CA LEU A 958 8.72 6.17 -16.62
C LEU A 958 8.29 7.64 -16.60
N GLN A 959 6.99 7.91 -16.80
CA GLN A 959 6.43 9.27 -16.74
C GLN A 959 6.57 9.88 -15.34
N VAL A 960 6.39 9.07 -14.29
CA VAL A 960 6.60 9.45 -12.89
C VAL A 960 8.06 9.82 -12.61
N CYS A 961 9.02 9.03 -13.11
CA CYS A 961 10.44 9.36 -13.01
C CYS A 961 10.82 10.65 -13.78
N CYS A 962 10.13 10.95 -14.89
CA CYS A 962 10.41 12.14 -15.70
C CYS A 962 9.83 13.45 -15.13
N HIS A 963 8.73 13.40 -14.37
CA HIS A 963 7.97 14.62 -14.00
C HIS A 963 7.65 14.76 -12.50
N HIS A 964 7.63 13.67 -11.72
CA HIS A 964 7.07 13.67 -10.36
C HIS A 964 8.07 13.34 -9.24
N LEU A 965 9.25 12.80 -9.55
CA LEU A 965 10.27 12.43 -8.57
C LEU A 965 11.59 13.20 -8.77
N PRO A 966 12.29 13.58 -7.69
CA PRO A 966 13.67 14.06 -7.77
C PRO A 966 14.62 12.91 -8.11
N LEU A 967 15.71 13.21 -8.82
CA LEU A 967 16.69 12.20 -9.28
C LEU A 967 17.25 11.33 -8.14
N THR A 968 17.34 11.84 -6.92
CA THR A 968 17.79 11.09 -5.74
C THR A 968 16.88 9.91 -5.36
N GLN A 969 15.64 9.88 -5.83
CA GLN A 969 14.61 8.90 -5.46
C GLN A 969 14.21 7.93 -6.59
N VAL A 970 14.65 8.16 -7.84
CA VAL A 970 14.22 7.32 -8.99
C VAL A 970 14.88 5.94 -9.05
N GLU A 971 15.89 5.66 -8.21
CA GLU A 971 16.60 4.37 -8.19
C GLU A 971 15.64 3.17 -8.04
N LEU A 972 14.69 3.23 -7.09
CA LEU A 972 13.73 2.16 -6.86
C LEU A 972 12.74 1.97 -8.04
N PRO A 973 12.00 2.99 -8.50
CA PRO A 973 11.11 2.87 -9.67
C PRO A 973 11.82 2.36 -10.93
N ILE A 974 13.04 2.83 -11.21
CA ILE A 974 13.82 2.38 -12.37
C ILE A 974 14.32 0.94 -12.18
N SER A 975 14.66 0.53 -10.96
CA SER A 975 15.03 -0.85 -10.65
C SER A 975 13.83 -1.81 -10.77
N LEU A 976 12.61 -1.36 -10.41
CA LEU A 976 11.36 -2.10 -10.67
C LEU A 976 11.04 -2.20 -12.17
N LEU A 977 11.10 -1.08 -12.90
CA LEU A 977 10.92 -1.03 -14.35
C LEU A 977 11.92 -1.94 -15.07
N THR A 978 13.17 -1.97 -14.61
CA THR A 978 14.20 -2.87 -15.11
C THR A 978 13.85 -4.33 -14.83
N ARG A 979 13.36 -4.68 -13.62
CA ARG A 979 12.90 -6.05 -13.33
C ARG A 979 11.76 -6.49 -14.24
N LEU A 980 10.72 -5.68 -14.41
CA LEU A 980 9.58 -5.95 -15.31
C LEU A 980 10.06 -6.21 -16.75
N ALA A 981 10.84 -5.29 -17.30
CA ALA A 981 11.37 -5.38 -18.67
C ALA A 981 12.46 -6.46 -18.87
N LEU A 982 13.01 -7.05 -17.79
CA LEU A 982 13.86 -8.24 -17.84
C LEU A 982 13.06 -9.54 -17.82
N SER A 983 11.84 -9.54 -17.25
CA SER A 983 10.96 -10.70 -17.14
C SER A 983 10.12 -10.95 -18.39
N ASP A 984 9.44 -9.94 -18.92
CA ASP A 984 8.57 -10.07 -20.11
C ASP A 984 8.88 -9.02 -21.19
N PRO A 985 9.00 -9.39 -22.49
CA PRO A 985 9.18 -8.45 -23.59
C PRO A 985 8.00 -7.48 -23.81
N ALA A 986 6.80 -7.72 -23.28
CA ALA A 986 5.67 -6.79 -23.34
C ALA A 986 6.01 -5.47 -22.62
N PHE A 987 6.47 -5.52 -21.38
CA PHE A 987 6.95 -4.35 -20.63
C PHE A 987 8.11 -3.63 -21.34
N LEU A 988 9.00 -4.39 -22.01
CA LEU A 988 10.10 -3.84 -22.79
C LEU A 988 9.62 -3.04 -24.02
N ASN A 989 8.61 -3.54 -24.74
CA ASN A 989 7.97 -2.82 -25.83
C ASN A 989 7.26 -1.56 -25.33
N GLN A 990 6.54 -1.67 -24.21
CA GLN A 990 5.83 -0.57 -23.57
C GLN A 990 6.79 0.57 -23.18
N PHE A 991 7.88 0.27 -22.48
CA PHE A 991 8.94 1.24 -22.15
C PHE A 991 9.41 2.02 -23.38
N VAL A 992 9.71 1.31 -24.48
CA VAL A 992 10.17 1.93 -25.73
C VAL A 992 9.08 2.77 -26.38
N ASN A 993 7.82 2.32 -26.38
CA ASN A 993 6.70 3.11 -26.88
C ASN A 993 6.54 4.44 -26.12
N THR A 994 6.71 4.44 -24.78
CA THR A 994 6.68 5.68 -23.98
C THR A 994 7.84 6.62 -24.31
N VAL A 995 9.06 6.08 -24.52
CA VAL A 995 10.23 6.87 -24.98
C VAL A 995 9.95 7.48 -26.37
N VAL A 996 9.37 6.72 -27.29
CA VAL A 996 9.05 7.18 -28.66
C VAL A 996 7.92 8.22 -28.67
N ALA A 997 6.95 8.13 -27.75
CA ALA A 997 5.87 9.10 -27.60
C ALA A 997 6.35 10.44 -26.98
N SER A 998 7.36 10.41 -26.12
CA SER A 998 7.82 11.58 -25.36
C SER A 998 9.35 11.79 -25.36
N PRO A 999 10.02 11.77 -26.53
CA PRO A 999 11.47 11.61 -26.61
C PRO A 999 12.26 12.74 -25.93
N ARG A 1000 11.83 14.01 -26.07
CA ARG A 1000 12.59 15.15 -25.52
C ARG A 1000 12.70 15.13 -24.00
N THR A 1001 11.62 14.83 -23.29
CA THR A 1001 11.62 14.75 -21.81
C THR A 1001 12.31 13.48 -21.35
N THR A 1002 11.95 12.32 -21.93
CA THR A 1002 12.47 11.02 -21.50
C THR A 1002 13.95 10.82 -21.82
N VAL A 1003 14.45 11.25 -23.00
CA VAL A 1003 15.89 11.19 -23.32
C VAL A 1003 16.70 12.14 -22.44
N SER A 1004 16.16 13.32 -22.12
CA SER A 1004 16.80 14.26 -21.17
C SER A 1004 16.92 13.65 -19.76
N PHE A 1005 15.84 13.06 -19.26
CA PHE A 1005 15.83 12.33 -17.98
C PHE A 1005 16.82 11.15 -17.98
N LEU A 1006 16.75 10.26 -18.99
CA LEU A 1006 17.62 9.08 -19.09
C LEU A 1006 19.10 9.47 -19.22
N SER A 1007 19.42 10.53 -19.96
CA SER A 1007 20.79 11.08 -20.08
C SER A 1007 21.30 11.56 -18.72
N THR A 1008 20.48 12.30 -17.98
CA THR A 1008 20.80 12.80 -16.64
C THR A 1008 21.00 11.65 -15.65
N ALA A 1009 20.14 10.63 -15.69
CA ALA A 1009 20.21 9.47 -14.79
C ALA A 1009 21.38 8.51 -15.11
N LEU A 1010 21.77 8.38 -16.39
CA LEU A 1010 22.96 7.63 -16.80
C LEU A 1010 24.28 8.31 -16.37
N LEU A 1011 24.26 9.62 -16.12
CA LEU A 1011 25.45 10.42 -15.79
C LEU A 1011 25.45 10.96 -14.34
N GLY A 1012 24.50 10.55 -13.51
CA GLY A 1012 24.42 10.91 -12.09
C GLY A 1012 25.27 10.00 -11.19
N ASP A 1013 25.51 10.44 -9.95
CA ASP A 1013 26.39 9.78 -8.97
C ASP A 1013 25.80 8.49 -8.32
N GLN A 1014 24.76 7.89 -8.89
CA GLN A 1014 24.06 6.71 -8.35
C GLN A 1014 24.39 5.44 -9.17
N PRO A 1015 25.45 4.68 -8.85
CA PRO A 1015 25.93 3.58 -9.69
C PRO A 1015 24.98 2.38 -9.79
N LEU A 1016 24.03 2.24 -8.86
CA LEU A 1016 22.97 1.22 -8.93
C LEU A 1016 21.94 1.60 -10.00
N LEU A 1017 21.39 2.83 -9.94
CA LEU A 1017 20.55 3.40 -10.99
C LEU A 1017 21.21 3.30 -12.38
N THR A 1018 22.49 3.69 -12.50
CA THR A 1018 23.23 3.57 -13.76
C THR A 1018 23.38 2.12 -14.23
N SER A 1019 23.66 1.17 -13.31
CA SER A 1019 23.77 -0.27 -13.63
C SER A 1019 22.46 -0.87 -14.13
N ASP A 1020 21.33 -0.49 -13.53
CA ASP A 1020 20.01 -1.00 -13.91
C ASP A 1020 19.55 -0.38 -15.24
N LEU A 1021 19.73 0.93 -15.44
CA LEU A 1021 19.51 1.58 -16.74
C LEU A 1021 20.37 0.96 -17.86
N LEU A 1022 21.66 0.70 -17.63
CA LEU A 1022 22.50 0.02 -18.61
C LEU A 1022 22.07 -1.43 -18.85
N SER A 1023 21.45 -2.09 -17.88
CA SER A 1023 20.90 -3.45 -18.02
C SER A 1023 19.62 -3.46 -18.87
N LEU A 1024 18.72 -2.51 -18.62
CA LEU A 1024 17.53 -2.24 -19.42
C LEU A 1024 17.89 -1.92 -20.89
N LEU A 1025 18.82 -0.98 -21.10
CA LEU A 1025 19.30 -0.59 -22.43
C LEU A 1025 20.03 -1.73 -23.15
N ALA A 1026 20.77 -2.58 -22.42
CA ALA A 1026 21.37 -3.77 -23.01
C ALA A 1026 20.31 -4.82 -23.40
N HIS A 1027 19.17 -4.86 -22.72
CA HIS A 1027 18.06 -5.76 -23.05
C HIS A 1027 17.25 -5.26 -24.26
N THR A 1028 16.93 -3.96 -24.34
CA THR A 1028 16.29 -3.36 -25.54
C THR A 1028 17.16 -3.58 -26.79
N ALA A 1029 18.47 -3.28 -26.69
CA ALA A 1029 19.44 -3.49 -27.77
C ALA A 1029 19.64 -4.97 -28.18
N ARG A 1030 19.18 -5.92 -27.37
CA ARG A 1030 19.30 -7.37 -27.61
C ARG A 1030 18.05 -7.99 -28.25
N LEU A 1031 16.86 -7.47 -27.96
CA LEU A 1031 15.59 -8.05 -28.44
C LEU A 1031 14.88 -7.24 -29.52
N LEU A 1032 15.06 -5.92 -29.58
CA LEU A 1032 14.26 -5.05 -30.45
C LEU A 1032 14.97 -4.76 -31.79
N SER A 1033 14.17 -4.48 -32.82
CA SER A 1033 14.67 -4.14 -34.15
C SER A 1033 15.45 -2.81 -34.15
N PRO A 1034 16.45 -2.64 -35.04
CA PRO A 1034 17.27 -1.42 -35.10
C PRO A 1034 16.50 -0.10 -35.24
N SER A 1035 15.27 -0.14 -35.77
CA SER A 1035 14.33 0.99 -35.82
C SER A 1035 14.05 1.62 -34.45
N HIS A 1036 14.11 0.82 -33.38
CA HIS A 1036 13.75 1.22 -32.02
C HIS A 1036 14.96 1.57 -31.16
N LEU A 1037 16.18 1.53 -31.71
CA LEU A 1037 17.42 1.79 -30.97
C LEU A 1037 17.99 3.20 -31.19
N SER A 1038 17.28 4.06 -31.92
CA SER A 1038 17.67 5.44 -32.24
C SER A 1038 17.96 6.28 -30.99
N PHE A 1039 17.06 6.25 -29.99
CA PHE A 1039 17.22 6.98 -28.73
C PHE A 1039 18.46 6.51 -27.93
N ILE A 1040 18.86 5.25 -28.05
CA ILE A 1040 20.06 4.72 -27.39
C ILE A 1040 21.33 5.30 -28.04
N HIS A 1041 21.31 5.54 -29.35
CA HIS A 1041 22.39 6.24 -30.03
C HIS A 1041 22.45 7.73 -29.66
N GLU A 1042 21.30 8.40 -29.54
CA GLU A 1042 21.22 9.78 -29.03
C GLU A 1042 21.81 9.91 -27.61
N LEU A 1043 21.40 9.02 -26.69
CA LEU A 1043 21.92 8.95 -25.31
C LEU A 1043 23.44 8.74 -25.24
N LEU A 1044 24.01 7.86 -26.07
CA LEU A 1044 25.44 7.53 -26.02
C LEU A 1044 26.33 8.55 -26.77
N ALA A 1045 25.81 9.17 -27.83
CA ALA A 1045 26.51 10.21 -28.59
C ALA A 1045 26.50 11.57 -27.87
N GLY A 1046 25.38 11.91 -27.23
CA GLY A 1046 25.11 13.22 -26.66
C GLY A 1046 24.87 14.30 -27.73
N SER A 1047 24.44 15.50 -27.28
CA SER A 1047 24.08 16.66 -28.12
C SER A 1047 25.10 17.05 -29.19
N ASP A 1048 26.39 16.82 -28.91
CA ASP A 1048 27.51 17.28 -29.72
C ASP A 1048 28.09 16.17 -30.63
N GLU A 1049 27.46 14.98 -30.69
CA GLU A 1049 28.00 13.72 -31.26
C GLU A 1049 29.42 13.34 -30.75
N SER A 1050 29.82 13.92 -29.62
CA SER A 1050 31.18 13.80 -29.07
C SER A 1050 31.43 12.48 -28.30
N TYR A 1051 30.38 11.68 -28.11
CA TYR A 1051 30.34 10.45 -27.30
C TYR A 1051 30.86 10.66 -25.87
N ARG A 1052 30.80 11.89 -25.32
CA ARG A 1052 31.14 12.18 -23.92
C ARG A 1052 30.41 11.27 -22.91
N PRO A 1053 29.09 10.99 -23.04
CA PRO A 1053 28.40 10.10 -22.11
C PRO A 1053 29.01 8.70 -22.11
N LEU A 1054 29.18 8.11 -23.30
CA LEU A 1054 29.77 6.78 -23.47
C LEU A 1054 31.23 6.72 -22.95
N ARG A 1055 32.04 7.75 -23.17
CA ARG A 1055 33.41 7.83 -22.64
C ARG A 1055 33.41 7.83 -21.10
N SER A 1056 32.53 8.62 -20.47
CA SER A 1056 32.37 8.65 -19.01
C SER A 1056 32.06 7.26 -18.47
N LEU A 1057 31.03 6.61 -19.02
CA LEU A 1057 30.56 5.27 -18.66
C LEU A 1057 31.62 4.17 -18.84
N LEU A 1058 32.48 4.27 -19.86
CA LEU A 1058 33.61 3.35 -20.08
C LEU A 1058 34.76 3.56 -19.08
N SER A 1059 34.96 4.80 -18.61
CA SER A 1059 35.98 5.16 -17.60
C SER A 1059 35.46 5.18 -16.15
N HIS A 1060 34.19 4.84 -15.92
CA HIS A 1060 33.51 4.98 -14.64
C HIS A 1060 34.23 4.20 -13.51
N PRO A 1061 34.35 4.73 -12.28
CA PRO A 1061 35.10 4.07 -11.20
C PRO A 1061 34.56 2.68 -10.82
N GLU A 1062 33.24 2.51 -10.74
CA GLU A 1062 32.62 1.22 -10.39
C GLU A 1062 32.71 0.18 -11.52
N THR A 1063 33.11 -1.05 -11.16
CA THR A 1063 33.29 -2.15 -12.13
C THR A 1063 31.95 -2.65 -12.70
N SER A 1064 30.88 -2.58 -11.90
CA SER A 1064 29.51 -2.93 -12.31
C SER A 1064 29.06 -2.09 -13.51
N VAL A 1065 29.14 -0.76 -13.40
CA VAL A 1065 28.80 0.19 -14.45
C VAL A 1065 29.63 -0.09 -15.70
N ARG A 1066 30.97 -0.17 -15.59
CA ARG A 1066 31.83 -0.51 -16.74
C ARG A 1066 31.40 -1.81 -17.43
N ALA A 1067 31.22 -2.90 -16.67
CA ALA A 1067 30.85 -4.20 -17.20
C ALA A 1067 29.49 -4.18 -17.94
N ARG A 1068 28.50 -3.44 -17.42
CA ARG A 1068 27.21 -3.22 -18.11
C ARG A 1068 27.38 -2.38 -19.38
N THR A 1069 28.19 -1.32 -19.36
CA THR A 1069 28.50 -0.49 -20.54
C THR A 1069 29.11 -1.30 -21.68
N TYR A 1070 30.11 -2.15 -21.39
CA TYR A 1070 30.67 -3.04 -22.41
C TYR A 1070 29.66 -4.09 -22.90
N GLY A 1071 28.77 -4.58 -22.03
CA GLY A 1071 27.67 -5.48 -22.43
C GLY A 1071 26.70 -4.82 -23.41
N LEU A 1072 26.24 -3.60 -23.10
CA LEU A 1072 25.42 -2.76 -23.99
C LEU A 1072 26.12 -2.52 -25.33
N LEU A 1073 27.39 -2.11 -25.32
CA LEU A 1073 28.16 -1.93 -26.55
C LEU A 1073 28.22 -3.20 -27.40
N GLY A 1074 28.37 -4.38 -26.80
CA GLY A 1074 28.39 -5.62 -27.57
C GLY A 1074 27.10 -5.90 -28.32
N HIS A 1075 25.94 -5.61 -27.74
CA HIS A 1075 24.66 -5.71 -28.45
C HIS A 1075 24.53 -4.65 -29.57
N LEU A 1076 24.88 -3.39 -29.28
CA LEU A 1076 24.81 -2.31 -30.28
C LEU A 1076 25.79 -2.50 -31.45
N LEU A 1077 27.03 -2.96 -31.20
CA LEU A 1077 28.08 -3.11 -32.21
C LEU A 1077 27.79 -4.22 -33.23
N GLN A 1078 26.86 -5.14 -32.93
CA GLN A 1078 26.39 -6.15 -33.87
C GLN A 1078 25.52 -5.54 -35.00
N HIS A 1079 24.91 -4.36 -34.79
CA HIS A 1079 23.90 -3.79 -35.69
C HIS A 1079 24.13 -2.31 -36.07
N SER A 1080 24.84 -1.53 -35.26
CA SER A 1080 25.00 -0.09 -35.48
C SER A 1080 26.23 0.27 -36.33
N MET A 1081 25.98 0.76 -37.54
CA MET A 1081 27.03 1.31 -38.41
C MET A 1081 27.53 2.68 -37.93
N ALA A 1082 26.67 3.49 -37.31
CA ALA A 1082 27.04 4.79 -36.76
C ALA A 1082 28.09 4.65 -35.64
N LEU A 1083 27.88 3.71 -34.70
CA LEU A 1083 28.81 3.45 -33.61
C LEU A 1083 30.15 2.87 -34.09
N ARG A 1084 30.14 2.06 -35.17
CA ARG A 1084 31.37 1.58 -35.84
C ARG A 1084 32.15 2.74 -36.49
N GLY A 1085 31.46 3.66 -37.16
CA GLY A 1085 32.06 4.89 -37.71
C GLY A 1085 32.62 5.83 -36.62
N ALA A 1086 31.95 5.92 -35.47
CA ALA A 1086 32.44 6.66 -34.31
C ALA A 1086 33.73 6.05 -33.74
N LEU A 1087 33.82 4.72 -33.61
CA LEU A 1087 35.05 4.04 -33.20
C LEU A 1087 36.20 4.22 -34.20
N GLN A 1088 35.91 4.22 -35.50
CA GLN A 1088 36.91 4.43 -36.55
C GLN A 1088 37.46 5.87 -36.55
N SER A 1089 36.58 6.86 -36.35
CA SER A 1089 36.94 8.29 -36.40
C SER A 1089 37.49 8.84 -35.07
N GLN A 1090 37.10 8.26 -33.93
CA GLN A 1090 37.48 8.73 -32.60
C GLN A 1090 38.42 7.73 -31.90
N ALA A 1091 39.72 7.77 -32.23
CA ALA A 1091 40.74 6.89 -31.66
C ALA A 1091 40.75 6.84 -30.11
N GLY A 1092 40.39 7.95 -29.43
CA GLY A 1092 40.24 7.97 -27.96
C GLY A 1092 39.10 7.11 -27.42
N LEU A 1093 38.00 6.97 -28.17
CA LEU A 1093 36.88 6.08 -27.82
C LEU A 1093 37.25 4.61 -28.06
N LEU A 1094 37.95 4.34 -29.17
CA LEU A 1094 38.50 3.00 -29.45
C LEU A 1094 39.52 2.56 -28.39
N ASN A 1095 40.43 3.44 -27.97
CA ASN A 1095 41.38 3.15 -26.91
C ASN A 1095 40.68 2.80 -25.58
N LEU A 1096 39.58 3.48 -25.22
CA LEU A 1096 38.77 3.11 -24.06
C LEU A 1096 38.12 1.73 -24.23
N LEU A 1097 37.58 1.41 -25.41
CA LEU A 1097 37.02 0.08 -25.70
C LEU A 1097 38.06 -1.03 -25.53
N LEU A 1098 39.30 -0.81 -25.96
CA LEU A 1098 40.39 -1.78 -25.85
C LEU A 1098 40.98 -1.89 -24.44
N LEU A 1099 40.98 -0.80 -23.66
CA LEU A 1099 41.45 -0.78 -22.27
C LEU A 1099 40.71 -1.82 -21.40
N GLY A 1100 39.41 -2.01 -21.64
CA GLY A 1100 38.58 -2.99 -20.93
C GLY A 1100 39.03 -4.45 -21.09
N LEU A 1101 39.83 -4.78 -22.12
CA LEU A 1101 40.42 -6.12 -22.27
C LEU A 1101 41.46 -6.41 -21.18
N GLY A 1102 42.08 -5.38 -20.61
CA GLY A 1102 43.08 -5.47 -19.52
C GLY A 1102 42.56 -5.11 -18.13
N ASP A 1103 41.25 -4.93 -17.94
CA ASP A 1103 40.68 -4.59 -16.62
C ASP A 1103 40.94 -5.72 -15.60
N LYS A 1104 41.11 -5.37 -14.32
CA LYS A 1104 41.29 -6.35 -13.23
C LYS A 1104 40.02 -7.18 -13.02
N ASP A 1105 38.84 -6.60 -13.27
CA ASP A 1105 37.56 -7.26 -13.09
C ASP A 1105 37.20 -8.19 -14.28
N PRO A 1106 36.89 -9.49 -14.04
CA PRO A 1106 36.58 -10.43 -15.11
C PRO A 1106 35.22 -10.16 -15.79
N ALA A 1107 34.26 -9.52 -15.14
CA ALA A 1107 33.00 -9.13 -15.78
C ALA A 1107 33.25 -8.02 -16.80
N VAL A 1108 34.14 -7.07 -16.49
CA VAL A 1108 34.58 -6.04 -17.44
C VAL A 1108 35.31 -6.67 -18.64
N ARG A 1109 36.32 -7.53 -18.41
CA ARG A 1109 37.02 -8.23 -19.51
C ARG A 1109 36.08 -9.10 -20.36
N ARG A 1110 35.07 -9.75 -19.75
CA ARG A 1110 34.03 -10.51 -20.46
C ARG A 1110 33.17 -9.62 -21.36
N GLY A 1111 32.78 -8.44 -20.87
CA GLY A 1111 32.05 -7.44 -21.65
C GLY A 1111 32.89 -6.90 -22.80
N ALA A 1112 34.12 -6.45 -22.52
CA ALA A 1112 35.00 -5.85 -23.52
C ALA A 1112 35.36 -6.84 -24.65
N SER A 1113 35.65 -8.10 -24.30
CA SER A 1113 35.90 -9.15 -25.29
C SER A 1113 34.67 -9.50 -26.15
N PHE A 1114 33.46 -9.43 -25.59
CA PHE A 1114 32.21 -9.54 -26.35
C PHE A 1114 32.01 -8.34 -27.29
N ALA A 1115 32.22 -7.12 -26.80
CA ALA A 1115 32.05 -5.89 -27.57
C ALA A 1115 32.99 -5.80 -28.77
N VAL A 1116 34.28 -6.05 -28.56
CA VAL A 1116 35.27 -6.07 -29.64
C VAL A 1116 35.04 -7.26 -30.59
N GLY A 1117 34.59 -8.42 -30.09
CA GLY A 1117 34.24 -9.56 -30.94
C GLY A 1117 33.08 -9.28 -31.90
N ASN A 1118 32.09 -8.48 -31.47
CA ASN A 1118 30.97 -8.05 -32.30
C ASN A 1118 31.33 -6.85 -33.21
N ALA A 1119 32.25 -5.97 -32.80
CA ALA A 1119 32.82 -4.96 -33.68
C ALA A 1119 33.65 -5.57 -34.83
N ALA A 1120 34.40 -6.64 -34.53
CA ALA A 1120 35.18 -7.41 -35.50
C ALA A 1120 34.31 -8.19 -36.49
N TYR A 1121 33.04 -8.46 -36.18
CA TYR A 1121 32.15 -9.18 -37.08
C TYR A 1121 31.75 -8.28 -38.26
N GLN A 1122 32.31 -8.54 -39.45
CA GLN A 1122 32.15 -7.72 -40.66
C GLN A 1122 32.62 -6.28 -40.43
N ALA A 1123 33.84 -6.09 -39.92
CA ALA A 1123 34.36 -4.79 -39.49
C ALA A 1123 34.56 -3.81 -40.66
N GLY A 1124 34.99 -4.31 -41.82
CA GLY A 1124 35.22 -3.52 -43.03
C GLY A 1124 36.16 -2.35 -42.78
N PRO A 1125 35.72 -1.08 -42.94
CA PRO A 1125 36.59 0.08 -42.73
C PRO A 1125 37.09 0.24 -41.28
N LEU A 1126 36.45 -0.42 -40.30
CA LEU A 1126 36.91 -0.47 -38.91
C LEU A 1126 38.02 -1.52 -38.68
N GLY A 1127 38.17 -2.52 -39.57
CA GLY A 1127 39.10 -3.64 -39.44
C GLY A 1127 40.54 -3.23 -39.11
N PRO A 1128 41.19 -2.35 -39.91
CA PRO A 1128 42.56 -1.90 -39.64
C PRO A 1128 42.75 -1.21 -38.28
N ALA A 1129 41.72 -0.54 -37.75
CA ALA A 1129 41.79 0.09 -36.44
C ALA A 1129 41.73 -0.94 -35.29
N LEU A 1130 41.07 -2.09 -35.52
CA LEU A 1130 41.01 -3.20 -34.57
C LEU A 1130 42.30 -4.04 -34.51
N ALA A 1131 43.31 -3.76 -35.34
CA ALA A 1131 44.65 -4.35 -35.22
C ALA A 1131 45.22 -4.23 -33.80
N ALA A 1132 45.00 -3.08 -33.16
CA ALA A 1132 45.43 -2.81 -31.78
C ALA A 1132 44.76 -3.71 -30.72
N ALA A 1133 43.66 -4.40 -31.07
CA ALA A 1133 42.99 -5.36 -30.18
C ALA A 1133 43.71 -6.72 -30.12
N VAL A 1134 44.48 -7.09 -31.17
CA VAL A 1134 45.03 -8.45 -31.33
C VAL A 1134 45.93 -8.88 -30.16
N PRO A 1135 46.85 -8.06 -29.63
CA PRO A 1135 47.68 -8.45 -28.48
C PRO A 1135 46.86 -8.71 -27.21
N GLY A 1136 45.92 -7.80 -26.89
CA GLY A 1136 45.05 -7.94 -25.71
C GLY A 1136 44.12 -9.15 -25.81
N MET A 1137 43.54 -9.39 -27.00
CA MET A 1137 42.74 -10.59 -27.26
C MET A 1137 43.56 -11.89 -27.19
N THR A 1138 44.83 -11.85 -27.59
CA THR A 1138 45.73 -13.00 -27.46
C THR A 1138 46.04 -13.30 -25.99
N GLN A 1139 46.26 -12.26 -25.17
CA GLN A 1139 46.43 -12.41 -23.72
C GLN A 1139 45.18 -13.01 -23.04
N LEU A 1140 43.97 -12.62 -23.50
CA LEU A 1140 42.71 -13.20 -23.01
C LEU A 1140 42.50 -14.68 -23.35
N LEU A 1141 43.34 -15.29 -24.20
CA LEU A 1141 43.33 -16.75 -24.40
C LEU A 1141 43.89 -17.51 -23.19
N GLU A 1142 44.58 -16.84 -22.27
CA GLU A 1142 45.10 -17.43 -21.03
C GLU A 1142 44.21 -17.11 -19.80
N ASP A 1143 43.10 -16.39 -19.98
CA ASP A 1143 42.20 -15.99 -18.89
C ASP A 1143 41.55 -17.22 -18.21
N PRO A 1144 41.51 -17.32 -16.86
CA PRO A 1144 40.88 -18.45 -16.16
C PRO A 1144 39.40 -18.67 -16.52
N GLN A 1145 38.67 -17.60 -16.87
CA GLN A 1145 37.24 -17.66 -17.18
C GLN A 1145 37.01 -18.11 -18.62
N ALA A 1146 36.50 -19.33 -18.79
CA ALA A 1146 36.23 -19.91 -20.10
C ALA A 1146 35.25 -19.12 -20.98
N GLY A 1147 34.37 -18.32 -20.39
CA GLY A 1147 33.52 -17.37 -21.12
C GLY A 1147 34.31 -16.24 -21.79
N ILE A 1148 35.40 -15.79 -21.16
CA ILE A 1148 36.30 -14.75 -21.69
C ILE A 1148 37.18 -15.34 -22.79
N ARG A 1149 37.77 -16.52 -22.54
CA ARG A 1149 38.51 -17.26 -23.59
C ARG A 1149 37.65 -17.51 -24.83
N ARG A 1150 36.41 -17.97 -24.67
CA ARG A 1150 35.46 -18.15 -25.79
C ARG A 1150 35.24 -16.85 -26.57
N ASN A 1151 35.03 -15.72 -25.89
CA ASN A 1151 34.82 -14.44 -26.54
C ASN A 1151 36.07 -13.99 -27.32
N ALA A 1152 37.25 -14.07 -26.70
CA ALA A 1152 38.52 -13.71 -27.33
C ALA A 1152 38.85 -14.58 -28.55
N VAL A 1153 38.61 -15.88 -28.46
CA VAL A 1153 38.71 -16.83 -29.59
C VAL A 1153 37.82 -16.43 -30.75
N SER A 1154 36.54 -16.15 -30.50
CA SER A 1154 35.60 -15.71 -31.54
C SER A 1154 36.00 -14.36 -32.14
N ALA A 1155 36.48 -13.42 -31.32
CA ALA A 1155 36.96 -12.13 -31.79
C ALA A 1155 38.18 -12.25 -32.72
N LEU A 1156 39.20 -13.02 -32.33
CA LEU A 1156 40.35 -13.29 -33.19
C LEU A 1156 39.95 -14.01 -34.49
N GLY A 1157 38.99 -14.94 -34.42
CA GLY A 1157 38.41 -15.61 -35.59
C GLY A 1157 37.66 -14.68 -36.54
N ASN A 1158 37.09 -13.58 -36.03
CA ASN A 1158 36.43 -12.54 -36.82
C ASN A 1158 37.42 -11.52 -37.41
N LEU A 1159 38.56 -11.27 -36.75
CA LEU A 1159 39.56 -10.28 -37.18
C LEU A 1159 40.43 -10.72 -38.39
N GLY A 1160 40.57 -12.02 -38.64
CA GLY A 1160 41.42 -12.54 -39.73
C GLY A 1160 41.03 -12.06 -41.14
N PRO A 1161 39.75 -12.20 -41.56
CA PRO A 1161 39.29 -11.77 -42.89
C PRO A 1161 39.40 -10.27 -43.19
N GLU A 1162 39.77 -9.44 -42.20
CA GLU A 1162 39.95 -7.99 -42.33
C GLU A 1162 41.39 -7.60 -42.72
N GLY A 1163 42.22 -8.57 -43.15
CA GLY A 1163 43.58 -8.35 -43.66
C GLY A 1163 44.69 -8.34 -42.60
N LEU A 1164 44.37 -8.56 -41.33
CA LEU A 1164 45.29 -8.49 -40.17
C LEU A 1164 46.23 -9.71 -40.03
N GLY A 1165 46.67 -10.25 -41.16
CA GLY A 1165 47.42 -11.51 -41.23
C GLY A 1165 48.79 -11.45 -40.56
N GLU A 1166 49.47 -10.30 -40.59
CA GLU A 1166 50.80 -10.14 -40.00
C GLU A 1166 50.72 -9.96 -38.48
N GLU A 1167 49.78 -9.17 -37.97
CA GLU A 1167 49.57 -8.93 -36.53
C GLU A 1167 49.14 -10.20 -35.79
N LEU A 1168 48.26 -11.00 -36.42
CA LEU A 1168 47.85 -12.31 -35.91
C LEU A 1168 49.02 -13.31 -35.86
N LEU A 1169 49.97 -13.21 -36.79
CA LEU A 1169 51.19 -14.03 -36.79
C LEU A 1169 52.23 -13.56 -35.76
N GLN A 1170 52.43 -12.25 -35.62
CA GLN A 1170 53.28 -11.67 -34.57
C GLN A 1170 52.83 -12.11 -33.16
N CYS A 1171 51.52 -12.18 -32.94
CA CYS A 1171 50.93 -12.66 -31.68
C CYS A 1171 50.78 -14.19 -31.58
N GLN A 1172 51.31 -14.96 -32.54
CA GLN A 1172 51.24 -16.44 -32.58
C GLN A 1172 49.82 -17.04 -32.51
N VAL A 1173 48.79 -16.27 -32.89
CA VAL A 1173 47.37 -16.64 -32.73
C VAL A 1173 47.02 -17.99 -33.36
N PRO A 1174 47.49 -18.36 -34.58
CA PRO A 1174 47.19 -19.67 -35.16
C PRO A 1174 47.72 -20.85 -34.34
N GLN A 1175 48.85 -20.68 -33.63
CA GLN A 1175 49.39 -21.70 -32.74
C GLN A 1175 48.55 -21.81 -31.46
N ARG A 1176 48.31 -20.69 -30.77
CA ARG A 1176 47.55 -20.69 -29.51
C ARG A 1176 46.11 -21.19 -29.69
N LEU A 1177 45.46 -20.84 -30.79
CA LEU A 1177 44.13 -21.38 -31.12
C LEU A 1177 44.15 -22.87 -31.42
N LEU A 1178 45.20 -23.40 -32.06
CA LEU A 1178 45.38 -24.84 -32.28
C LEU A 1178 45.61 -25.58 -30.97
N GLU A 1179 46.42 -25.02 -30.07
CA GLU A 1179 46.67 -25.55 -28.72
C GLU A 1179 45.38 -25.62 -27.91
N MET A 1180 44.57 -24.55 -27.88
CA MET A 1180 43.28 -24.56 -27.19
C MET A 1180 42.25 -25.50 -27.84
N ALA A 1181 42.18 -25.57 -29.17
CA ALA A 1181 41.33 -26.54 -29.88
C ALA A 1181 41.67 -28.00 -29.52
N CYS A 1182 42.93 -28.28 -29.16
CA CYS A 1182 43.36 -29.57 -28.64
C CYS A 1182 43.10 -29.72 -27.13
N GLY A 1183 43.51 -28.74 -26.33
CA GLY A 1183 43.77 -28.90 -24.90
C GLY A 1183 42.87 -28.17 -23.91
N ASP A 1184 42.08 -27.17 -24.31
CA ASP A 1184 41.27 -26.39 -23.34
C ASP A 1184 40.28 -27.31 -22.58
N PRO A 1185 40.14 -27.22 -21.25
CA PRO A 1185 39.24 -28.11 -20.51
C PRO A 1185 37.74 -27.92 -20.81
N GLN A 1186 37.33 -26.88 -21.54
CA GLN A 1186 35.94 -26.53 -21.79
C GLN A 1186 35.52 -26.72 -23.26
N PRO A 1187 34.50 -27.55 -23.56
CA PRO A 1187 34.16 -27.93 -24.93
C PRO A 1187 33.72 -26.75 -25.81
N ASN A 1188 33.05 -25.76 -25.21
CA ASN A 1188 32.60 -24.54 -25.88
C ASN A 1188 33.77 -23.66 -26.35
N VAL A 1189 34.93 -23.72 -25.69
CA VAL A 1189 36.15 -23.00 -26.10
C VAL A 1189 36.83 -23.77 -27.24
N LYS A 1190 36.93 -25.11 -27.15
CA LYS A 1190 37.45 -25.94 -28.25
C LYS A 1190 36.66 -25.73 -29.54
N GLU A 1191 35.33 -25.73 -29.48
CA GLU A 1191 34.49 -25.53 -30.66
C GLU A 1191 34.64 -24.13 -31.25
N ALA A 1192 34.67 -23.08 -30.41
CA ALA A 1192 34.97 -21.72 -30.87
C ALA A 1192 36.35 -21.65 -31.56
N ALA A 1193 37.37 -22.34 -31.03
CA ALA A 1193 38.71 -22.34 -31.61
C ALA A 1193 38.75 -23.06 -32.97
N LEU A 1194 38.03 -24.17 -33.12
CA LEU A 1194 37.85 -24.85 -34.41
C LEU A 1194 37.08 -24.02 -35.45
N VAL A 1195 36.17 -23.15 -35.01
CA VAL A 1195 35.49 -22.17 -35.87
C VAL A 1195 36.47 -21.05 -36.27
N ALA A 1196 37.16 -20.44 -35.30
CA ALA A 1196 38.13 -19.36 -35.55
C ALA A 1196 39.25 -19.81 -36.50
N LEU A 1197 39.89 -20.96 -36.26
CA LEU A 1197 40.90 -21.54 -37.15
C LEU A 1197 40.38 -21.77 -38.57
N ARG A 1198 39.10 -22.10 -38.74
CA ARG A 1198 38.49 -22.28 -40.07
C ARG A 1198 38.26 -20.94 -40.79
N SER A 1199 38.00 -19.85 -40.05
CA SER A 1199 37.97 -18.50 -40.62
C SER A 1199 39.39 -18.04 -41.00
N LEU A 1200 40.34 -18.13 -40.06
CA LEU A 1200 41.73 -17.68 -40.25
C LEU A 1200 42.48 -18.42 -41.37
N ARG A 1201 42.15 -19.69 -41.63
CA ARG A 1201 42.71 -20.51 -42.72
C ARG A 1201 42.44 -19.94 -44.13
N GLN A 1202 41.60 -18.91 -44.27
CA GLN A 1202 41.43 -18.21 -45.55
C GLN A 1202 42.64 -17.35 -45.90
N GLU A 1203 43.40 -16.86 -44.90
CA GLU A 1203 44.64 -16.13 -45.12
C GLU A 1203 45.79 -17.06 -45.54
N PRO A 1204 46.47 -16.83 -46.68
CA PRO A 1204 47.51 -17.73 -47.19
C PRO A 1204 48.68 -17.93 -46.22
N CYS A 1205 49.10 -16.87 -45.52
CA CYS A 1205 50.20 -16.91 -44.56
C CYS A 1205 49.84 -17.76 -43.32
N ILE A 1206 48.63 -17.58 -42.78
CA ILE A 1206 48.13 -18.38 -41.65
C ILE A 1206 47.92 -19.84 -42.06
N HIS A 1207 47.42 -20.09 -43.29
CA HIS A 1207 47.27 -21.44 -43.81
C HIS A 1207 48.61 -22.21 -43.84
N GLN A 1208 49.69 -21.58 -44.31
CA GLN A 1208 51.03 -22.18 -44.33
C GLN A 1208 51.54 -22.50 -42.91
N VAL A 1209 51.31 -21.62 -41.93
CA VAL A 1209 51.69 -21.84 -40.53
C VAL A 1209 50.88 -22.97 -39.89
N LEU A 1210 49.58 -23.09 -40.18
CA LEU A 1210 48.77 -24.22 -39.69
C LEU A 1210 49.22 -25.56 -40.29
N VAL A 1211 49.70 -25.57 -41.53
CA VAL A 1211 50.31 -26.76 -42.15
C VAL A 1211 51.65 -27.11 -41.49
N SER A 1212 52.55 -26.14 -41.28
CA SER A 1212 53.86 -26.40 -40.65
C SER A 1212 53.76 -26.82 -39.17
N LEU A 1213 52.72 -26.39 -38.46
CA LEU A 1213 52.42 -26.82 -37.09
C LEU A 1213 51.82 -28.25 -36.98
N GLY A 1214 51.62 -28.96 -38.09
CA GLY A 1214 51.04 -30.31 -38.09
C GLY A 1214 49.56 -30.34 -37.66
N ALA A 1215 48.80 -29.28 -37.92
CA ALA A 1215 47.43 -29.13 -37.43
C ALA A 1215 46.49 -30.25 -37.92
N SER A 1216 46.68 -30.73 -39.15
CA SER A 1216 45.91 -31.86 -39.72
C SER A 1216 46.00 -33.13 -38.88
N GLU A 1217 47.19 -33.47 -38.37
CA GLU A 1217 47.46 -34.67 -37.58
C GLU A 1217 46.94 -34.51 -36.14
N LYS A 1218 47.23 -33.37 -35.51
CA LYS A 1218 46.73 -33.02 -34.17
C LYS A 1218 45.20 -33.04 -34.11
N LEU A 1219 44.53 -32.49 -35.12
CA LEU A 1219 43.06 -32.52 -35.24
C LEU A 1219 42.51 -33.91 -35.57
N ALA A 1220 43.26 -34.75 -36.29
CA ALA A 1220 42.85 -36.13 -36.58
C ALA A 1220 42.83 -36.99 -35.30
N LEU A 1221 43.85 -36.88 -34.45
CA LEU A 1221 43.92 -37.58 -33.16
C LEU A 1221 42.71 -37.28 -32.27
N LEU A 1222 42.30 -36.00 -32.16
CA LEU A 1222 41.08 -35.59 -31.46
C LEU A 1222 39.82 -36.21 -32.08
N SER A 1223 39.75 -36.32 -33.40
CA SER A 1223 38.63 -36.96 -34.10
C SER A 1223 38.61 -38.48 -33.98
N LEU A 1224 39.68 -39.13 -33.50
CA LEU A 1224 39.70 -40.57 -33.16
C LEU A 1224 39.36 -40.80 -31.69
N GLY A 1225 39.90 -40.01 -30.76
CA GLY A 1225 39.64 -40.16 -29.31
C GLY A 1225 38.14 -40.15 -28.96
N ASN A 1226 37.37 -39.28 -29.62
CA ASN A 1226 35.91 -39.18 -29.47
C ASN A 1226 35.11 -40.38 -30.03
N GLN A 1227 35.75 -41.46 -30.49
CA GLN A 1227 35.07 -42.66 -31.01
C GLN A 1227 35.12 -43.87 -30.07
N LEU A 1228 35.82 -43.78 -28.93
CA LEU A 1228 36.06 -44.89 -27.99
C LEU A 1228 35.08 -44.93 -26.80
N LEU A 1229 34.09 -44.03 -26.74
CA LEU A 1229 33.06 -44.00 -25.70
C LEU A 1229 31.73 -44.60 -26.19
N PRO A 1230 31.19 -45.65 -25.54
CA PRO A 1230 29.94 -46.28 -25.97
C PRO A 1230 28.70 -45.50 -25.53
N HIS A 1231 27.77 -45.31 -26.49
CA HIS A 1231 26.33 -45.03 -26.32
C HIS A 1231 25.87 -44.12 -25.16
N SER A 1232 25.66 -42.82 -25.41
CA SER A 1232 24.44 -42.06 -24.98
C SER A 1232 24.43 -40.54 -25.28
N SER A 1233 24.97 -40.06 -26.42
CA SER A 1233 24.78 -38.65 -26.81
C SER A 1233 24.75 -38.44 -28.34
N PRO A 1234 24.12 -37.36 -28.86
CA PRO A 1234 24.31 -36.96 -30.26
C PRO A 1234 25.78 -36.63 -30.54
N ARG A 1235 26.23 -36.88 -31.78
CA ARG A 1235 27.64 -36.69 -32.19
C ARG A 1235 28.09 -35.25 -31.93
N PRO A 1236 29.19 -35.01 -31.15
CA PRO A 1236 29.60 -33.66 -30.80
C PRO A 1236 29.99 -32.84 -32.04
N ALA A 1237 29.51 -31.60 -32.10
CA ALA A 1237 29.65 -30.73 -33.26
C ALA A 1237 31.12 -30.42 -33.62
N SER A 1238 32.00 -30.35 -32.61
CA SER A 1238 33.46 -30.26 -32.77
C SER A 1238 34.04 -31.29 -33.76
N ALA A 1239 33.57 -32.55 -33.77
CA ALA A 1239 34.05 -33.57 -34.70
C ALA A 1239 33.71 -33.26 -36.17
N LYS A 1240 32.57 -32.59 -36.44
CA LYS A 1240 32.18 -32.08 -37.76
C LYS A 1240 33.09 -30.92 -38.19
N HIS A 1241 33.53 -30.10 -37.24
CA HIS A 1241 34.45 -28.98 -37.48
C HIS A 1241 35.89 -29.46 -37.71
N CYS A 1242 36.42 -30.39 -36.89
CA CYS A 1242 37.72 -31.03 -37.13
C CYS A 1242 37.80 -31.65 -38.52
N ARG A 1243 36.82 -32.48 -38.91
CA ARG A 1243 36.82 -33.14 -40.24
C ARG A 1243 36.79 -32.14 -41.40
N LYS A 1244 36.02 -31.05 -41.29
CA LYS A 1244 36.03 -29.96 -42.28
C LYS A 1244 37.38 -29.25 -42.33
N LEU A 1245 37.97 -28.92 -41.17
CA LEU A 1245 39.23 -28.21 -41.09
C LEU A 1245 40.40 -29.07 -41.62
N ILE A 1246 40.45 -30.36 -41.29
CA ILE A 1246 41.44 -31.32 -41.84
C ILE A 1246 41.34 -31.41 -43.37
N HIS A 1247 40.12 -31.48 -43.93
CA HIS A 1247 39.94 -31.47 -45.39
C HIS A 1247 40.41 -30.15 -46.02
N LEU A 1248 40.22 -29.03 -45.34
CA LEU A 1248 40.65 -27.70 -45.79
C LEU A 1248 42.15 -27.43 -45.57
N LEU A 1249 42.84 -28.22 -44.73
CA LEU A 1249 44.27 -28.10 -44.45
C LEU A 1249 45.15 -29.06 -45.27
N ARG A 1250 44.58 -29.85 -46.20
CA ARG A 1250 45.38 -30.62 -47.16
C ARG A 1250 46.04 -29.69 -48.19
N PRO A 1251 47.30 -29.94 -48.58
CA PRO A 1251 47.93 -29.18 -49.67
C PRO A 1251 47.18 -29.44 -50.98
N THR A 1252 46.87 -28.38 -51.71
CA THR A 1252 46.38 -28.44 -53.08
C THR A 1252 47.53 -28.75 -54.03
N HIS A 1253 47.99 -30.01 -54.05
CA HIS A 1253 48.88 -30.47 -55.10
C HIS A 1253 48.11 -30.56 -56.43
N SER A 1254 48.77 -30.06 -57.47
CA SER A 1254 48.25 -29.95 -58.82
C SER A 1254 48.21 -31.31 -59.55
N THR A 1255 47.01 -31.89 -59.65
CA THR A 1255 46.38 -32.43 -60.88
C THR A 1255 44.97 -32.91 -60.54
#